data_AF-A0A7Y4KKZ1-F1
#
_entry.id   AF-A0A7Y4KKZ1-F1
#
_cell.length_a   1.000
_cell.length_b   1.000
_cell.length_c   1.000
_cell.angle_alpha   90.00
_cell.angle_beta   90.00
_cell.angle_gamma   90.00
#
_symmetry.space_group_name_H-M   'P 1'
#
loop_
_entity.id
_entity.type
_entity.pdbx_description
1 polymer ?
#
loop_
_entity_poly.entity_id
_entity_poly.type
_entity_poly.pdbx_seq_one_letter_code
_entity_poly.pdbx_strand_id
1 'polypeptide(L)'
;MRIVCQKCAAAYAIDDRLITTKGVRAQCPRCRHLQLVKREASAASVTAPPEGASPSAAAPQPPAAAPAPPVAREPRSNPAAAPAQAAPRNVPAAAKPPQAPAAPMPAPASDLFGDFGEMPELGPPGSVDPFANLGPSASRAPASLPADPFANLGPAAPPSSPRASPAAKPGPPVPDAPGVAAPKVPDDPLLDFLGPAPGGLEPEGAAPKASTPARVSSAPAAGAVSLGRMSARAPAQAAAKPETRTSCRSCGKALTDPFDQALGICEDCKQREPAAARESSVMVAPEVAAPPPASGDLELPMMSSLDPASASSGDDLSGGELRSAGATAPSSDSRVSSVKPARTSHITAAPVRSAQRGGGGGGSRSVVVGLLVLALLGGGGAAGYFLVYKPQQEKAARDAKPAAPAAVPPEVLAAVGRWKLQFLELEGTSAEHLAAGQKQLEMDQRNAYTEAEESFQQALLLDPRSTDAIAGYVQALALGRGPGMDDNSFQEARELIQAAQGTAGKTPALLVAHANLLLARSRQPGNLEEAAQLATSVLARPEASDAHKAEAHLVLGRSQVATSRELANQEFDAARKLAPNLKRVDYYSALAHEQAGQYGLALKQLSRRMELDPQDWNSLEAAARIYVEVGETDRARKLYEDRLKAKAGDVRASLALAVLRYQAEGNARDAVRALKDLTKNATRYGPRDASEIWSHLAAAERTVGNDAGAVKAATEALKAVPAMPEAHLQWFLVALEQKDVAAAREHLKGFQGRLEDAALEKVLEGRMHLLEGDVAGAQERFQQAVRLDDRRMDAKLLEGVAAASAKKRDEAFRLFYPVLEAREWDPLRLAPRPALSRFWLRPGDTLLGVENVVKALGDRPEDVQPLLYEALVRFHQGDRQTAERLLHSVVDVNANSGSAQAYRALIALEAKSPQARGLAERAVGLERGLPVARLSLGLAQAADRDVAVAMRSLQSALDVAPKMLSAQTKLAELLVASKPKEARAVLEKVVGLDPSYFPAKKLLFKLDERG
;
A
#
# COMPACT_ATOMS: atom_id res chain seq x y z
N MET A 1 -25.75 1.80 22.36
CA MET A 1 -25.05 0.51 22.53
C MET A 1 -24.09 0.31 21.37
N ARG A 2 -22.86 -0.15 21.62
CA ARG A 2 -21.87 -0.51 20.58
C ARG A 2 -22.05 -1.99 20.23
N ILE A 3 -22.17 -2.31 18.95
CA ILE A 3 -22.50 -3.65 18.45
C ILE A 3 -21.53 -4.01 17.33
N VAL A 4 -21.03 -5.24 17.35
CA VAL A 4 -20.16 -5.80 16.31
C VAL A 4 -21.02 -6.55 15.28
N CYS A 5 -20.74 -6.37 13.99
CA CYS A 5 -21.43 -7.09 12.93
C CYS A 5 -20.97 -8.55 12.85
N GLN A 6 -21.87 -9.51 13.07
CA GLN A 6 -21.57 -10.95 13.03
C GLN A 6 -21.00 -11.41 11.67
N LYS A 7 -21.42 -10.78 10.55
CA LYS A 7 -20.94 -11.11 9.19
C LYS A 7 -19.64 -10.42 8.75
N CYS A 8 -19.19 -9.32 9.38
CA CYS A 8 -18.02 -8.56 8.87
C CYS A 8 -17.16 -7.84 9.93
N ALA A 9 -17.34 -8.18 11.22
CA ALA A 9 -16.63 -7.60 12.37
C ALA A 9 -16.69 -6.06 12.52
N ALA A 10 -17.42 -5.34 11.67
CA ALA A 10 -17.56 -3.89 11.77
C ALA A 10 -18.33 -3.51 13.04
N ALA A 11 -17.73 -2.70 13.90
CA ALA A 11 -18.41 -2.09 15.03
C ALA A 11 -19.27 -0.90 14.56
N TYR A 12 -20.50 -0.79 15.06
CA TYR A 12 -21.40 0.33 14.82
C TYR A 12 -22.27 0.59 16.07
N ALA A 13 -22.86 1.76 16.16
CA ALA A 13 -23.71 2.16 17.29
C ALA A 13 -25.20 2.11 16.92
N ILE A 14 -26.03 1.82 17.92
CA ILE A 14 -27.49 1.97 17.87
C ILE A 14 -27.93 2.73 19.12
N ASP A 15 -28.94 3.60 19.00
CA ASP A 15 -29.58 4.24 20.14
C ASP A 15 -30.24 3.19 21.05
N ASP A 16 -29.88 3.21 22.34
CA ASP A 16 -30.42 2.36 23.39
C ASP A 16 -31.95 2.41 23.49
N ARG A 17 -32.56 3.55 23.11
CA ARG A 17 -34.02 3.76 23.11
C ARG A 17 -34.75 2.87 22.10
N LEU A 18 -34.05 2.36 21.08
CA LEU A 18 -34.60 1.48 20.05
C LEU A 18 -34.55 -0.01 20.44
N ILE A 19 -33.84 -0.37 21.51
CA ILE A 19 -33.60 -1.77 21.89
C ILE A 19 -34.71 -2.25 22.84
N THR A 20 -35.76 -2.84 22.27
CA THR A 20 -36.88 -3.41 23.05
C THR A 20 -36.47 -4.65 23.84
N THR A 21 -37.33 -5.13 24.75
CA THR A 21 -37.15 -6.40 25.47
C THR A 21 -37.13 -7.63 24.55
N LYS A 22 -37.66 -7.53 23.33
CA LYS A 22 -37.54 -8.57 22.27
C LYS A 22 -36.28 -8.41 21.43
N GLY A 23 -35.50 -7.36 21.66
CA GLY A 23 -34.39 -6.88 20.83
C GLY A 23 -34.82 -5.91 19.72
N VAL A 24 -33.88 -5.56 18.86
CA VAL A 24 -34.06 -4.76 17.65
C VAL A 24 -33.33 -5.40 16.48
N ARG A 25 -33.93 -5.41 15.29
CA ARG A 25 -33.25 -5.85 14.06
C ARG A 25 -32.38 -4.70 13.54
N ALA A 26 -31.07 -4.90 13.64
CA ALA A 26 -30.05 -3.95 13.25
C ALA A 26 -29.50 -4.29 11.86
N GLN A 27 -29.42 -3.30 10.97
CA GLN A 27 -28.68 -3.46 9.71
C GLN A 27 -27.27 -2.92 9.85
N CYS A 28 -26.26 -3.74 9.59
CA CYS A 28 -24.87 -3.29 9.56
C CYS A 28 -24.66 -2.32 8.39
N PRO A 29 -24.14 -1.09 8.63
CA PRO A 29 -23.95 -0.10 7.57
C PRO A 29 -22.88 -0.51 6.54
N ARG A 30 -21.92 -1.39 6.92
CA ARG A 30 -20.82 -1.83 6.06
C ARG A 30 -21.21 -2.93 5.07
N CYS A 31 -21.98 -3.93 5.50
CA CYS A 31 -22.28 -5.13 4.70
C CYS A 31 -23.78 -5.44 4.52
N ARG A 32 -24.67 -4.55 4.98
CA ARG A 32 -26.14 -4.66 4.93
C ARG A 32 -26.74 -5.91 5.60
N HIS A 33 -25.95 -6.70 6.31
CA HIS A 33 -26.41 -7.85 7.10
C HIS A 33 -27.36 -7.39 8.22
N LEU A 34 -28.49 -8.07 8.35
CA LEU A 34 -29.49 -7.87 9.41
C LEU A 34 -29.23 -8.85 10.54
N GLN A 35 -29.05 -8.34 11.76
CA GLN A 35 -28.82 -9.14 12.97
C GLN A 35 -29.73 -8.66 14.12
N LEU A 36 -30.12 -9.57 15.01
CA LEU A 36 -30.97 -9.25 16.16
C LEU A 36 -30.11 -8.86 17.36
N VAL A 37 -30.21 -7.61 17.80
CA VAL A 37 -29.51 -7.08 18.99
C VAL A 37 -30.46 -7.12 20.17
N LYS A 38 -30.04 -7.74 21.28
CA LYS A 38 -30.76 -7.71 22.56
C LYS A 38 -29.90 -6.99 23.61
N ARG A 39 -30.55 -6.42 24.64
CA ARG A 39 -29.83 -6.10 25.89
C ARG A 39 -29.62 -7.39 26.67
N GLU A 40 -28.35 -7.76 26.86
CA GLU A 40 -27.97 -8.75 27.86
C GLU A 40 -27.95 -8.08 29.24
N ALA A 41 -28.34 -8.82 30.28
CA ALA A 41 -28.26 -8.32 31.65
C ALA A 41 -26.78 -8.26 32.07
N SER A 42 -26.35 -7.12 32.61
CA SER A 42 -24.96 -6.92 33.02
C SER A 42 -24.58 -7.89 34.15
N ALA A 43 -23.55 -8.71 33.92
CA ALA A 43 -23.03 -9.66 34.90
C ALA A 43 -22.21 -8.95 35.99
N ALA A 44 -22.91 -8.27 36.90
CA ALA A 44 -22.36 -7.77 38.16
C ALA A 44 -22.80 -8.68 39.32
N SER A 45 -21.83 -9.20 40.07
CA SER A 45 -21.97 -10.15 41.19
C SER A 45 -22.46 -11.57 40.85
N VAL A 46 -21.68 -12.59 41.23
CA VAL A 46 -22.01 -13.61 42.25
C VAL A 46 -20.78 -14.52 42.46
N THR A 47 -20.64 -15.06 43.68
CA THR A 47 -19.50 -15.84 44.22
C THR A 47 -19.40 -17.29 43.72
N ALA A 48 -18.18 -17.86 43.72
CA ALA A 48 -17.95 -19.32 43.69
C ALA A 48 -18.38 -19.99 45.01
N PRO A 49 -18.76 -21.29 45.03
CA PRO A 49 -17.80 -22.42 45.21
C PRO A 49 -18.31 -23.76 44.55
N PRO A 50 -17.85 -24.99 44.92
CA PRO A 50 -16.50 -25.56 45.08
C PRO A 50 -16.27 -26.80 44.14
N GLU A 51 -15.44 -27.77 44.55
CA GLU A 51 -14.83 -28.87 43.77
C GLU A 51 -15.70 -30.12 43.50
N GLY A 52 -15.40 -30.86 42.40
CA GLY A 52 -15.20 -32.32 42.46
C GLY A 52 -16.18 -33.28 41.74
N ALA A 53 -15.85 -33.73 40.51
CA ALA A 53 -16.18 -35.07 39.95
C ALA A 53 -15.49 -35.35 38.58
N SER A 54 -15.08 -36.61 38.34
CA SER A 54 -14.47 -37.20 37.12
C SER A 54 -14.93 -38.68 36.98
N PRO A 55 -14.54 -39.53 35.99
CA PRO A 55 -13.70 -39.36 34.78
C PRO A 55 -14.52 -39.68 33.47
N SER A 56 -14.20 -40.48 32.43
CA SER A 56 -13.12 -41.43 32.09
C SER A 56 -13.12 -41.92 30.61
N ALA A 57 -12.03 -42.62 30.22
CA ALA A 57 -11.89 -43.64 29.15
C ALA A 57 -11.97 -43.24 27.65
N ALA A 58 -11.38 -43.98 26.68
CA ALA A 58 -10.17 -44.84 26.62
C ALA A 58 -9.85 -45.23 25.15
N ALA A 59 -8.61 -45.66 24.82
CA ALA A 59 -8.16 -46.00 23.45
C ALA A 59 -7.72 -47.48 23.28
N PRO A 60 -7.48 -47.96 22.03
CA PRO A 60 -6.45 -48.98 21.80
C PRO A 60 -5.56 -48.82 20.52
N GLN A 61 -4.50 -49.64 20.44
CA GLN A 61 -3.43 -49.80 19.41
C GLN A 61 -2.98 -51.29 19.38
N PRO A 62 -1.99 -51.78 18.57
CA PRO A 62 -1.24 -51.20 17.44
C PRO A 62 -1.64 -51.85 16.07
N PRO A 63 -0.98 -52.85 15.39
CA PRO A 63 0.29 -53.62 15.54
C PRO A 63 1.34 -53.35 14.41
N ALA A 64 2.33 -54.25 14.17
CA ALA A 64 3.37 -54.12 13.11
C ALA A 64 4.06 -55.46 12.70
N ALA A 65 4.75 -55.52 11.54
CA ALA A 65 5.84 -56.49 11.19
C ALA A 65 6.58 -56.15 9.86
N ALA A 66 7.81 -56.65 9.66
CA ALA A 66 8.62 -56.63 8.42
C ALA A 66 9.45 -57.94 8.28
N PRO A 67 10.03 -58.28 7.10
CA PRO A 67 11.50 -58.30 6.96
C PRO A 67 12.05 -58.05 5.51
N ALA A 68 13.38 -58.23 5.30
CA ALA A 68 14.12 -58.00 4.03
C ALA A 68 15.17 -59.12 3.73
N PRO A 69 16.40 -58.84 3.21
CA PRO A 69 16.87 -58.77 1.80
C PRO A 69 17.70 -60.02 1.37
N PRO A 70 18.44 -60.04 0.21
CA PRO A 70 19.92 -59.83 0.27
C PRO A 70 20.74 -59.40 -1.01
N VAL A 71 21.86 -58.66 -0.82
CA VAL A 71 23.20 -58.78 -1.54
C VAL A 71 23.25 -58.30 -3.04
N ALA A 72 24.36 -57.93 -3.76
CA ALA A 72 25.84 -58.09 -3.65
C ALA A 72 26.78 -56.98 -4.24
N ARG A 73 27.92 -56.77 -3.56
CA ARG A 73 29.37 -56.54 -3.93
C ARG A 73 29.93 -56.06 -5.31
N GLU A 74 30.78 -55.01 -5.23
CA GLU A 74 32.20 -54.79 -5.68
C GLU A 74 32.90 -55.75 -6.70
N PRO A 75 33.90 -55.29 -7.52
CA PRO A 75 35.14 -54.61 -7.05
C PRO A 75 35.92 -53.58 -7.93
N ARG A 76 36.57 -52.61 -7.24
CA ARG A 76 37.95 -52.03 -7.36
C ARG A 76 38.71 -51.89 -8.72
N SER A 77 39.30 -50.71 -8.95
CA SER A 77 40.79 -50.52 -9.08
C SER A 77 41.23 -49.03 -9.21
N ASN A 78 42.53 -48.78 -9.01
CA ASN A 78 43.33 -47.51 -9.07
C ASN A 78 44.68 -47.88 -9.77
N PRO A 79 45.58 -46.98 -10.30
CA PRO A 79 46.15 -45.81 -9.58
C PRO A 79 46.79 -44.62 -10.40
N ALA A 80 47.26 -43.58 -9.67
CA ALA A 80 48.41 -42.65 -9.97
C ALA A 80 48.34 -41.72 -11.23
N ALA A 81 49.16 -40.66 -11.43
CA ALA A 81 50.34 -40.13 -10.71
C ALA A 81 50.46 -38.56 -10.82
N ALA A 82 51.51 -37.98 -10.21
CA ALA A 82 51.93 -36.55 -10.30
C ALA A 82 53.24 -36.42 -11.16
N PRO A 83 54.04 -35.31 -11.25
CA PRO A 83 54.03 -34.03 -10.50
C PRO A 83 54.52 -32.71 -11.23
N ALA A 84 54.63 -31.61 -10.45
CA ALA A 84 55.72 -30.59 -10.42
C ALA A 84 55.89 -29.43 -11.45
N GLN A 85 55.79 -28.19 -10.90
CA GLN A 85 56.79 -27.09 -10.87
C GLN A 85 57.01 -26.02 -11.99
N ALA A 86 57.32 -24.80 -11.49
CA ALA A 86 58.24 -23.74 -11.99
C ALA A 86 57.76 -22.59 -12.93
N ALA A 87 58.49 -21.46 -12.84
CA ALA A 87 58.37 -20.19 -13.60
C ALA A 87 59.74 -19.84 -14.27
N PRO A 88 59.96 -18.72 -15.03
CA PRO A 88 60.30 -17.41 -14.42
C PRO A 88 60.17 -16.06 -15.23
N ARG A 89 60.01 -14.93 -14.50
CA ARG A 89 60.62 -13.54 -14.56
C ARG A 89 61.04 -12.75 -15.85
N ASN A 90 60.81 -11.41 -15.76
CA ASN A 90 61.55 -10.20 -16.27
C ASN A 90 61.38 -9.73 -17.75
N VAL A 91 61.17 -8.44 -18.16
CA VAL A 91 61.70 -7.05 -17.83
C VAL A 91 63.02 -6.72 -18.59
N PRO A 92 63.34 -5.49 -19.13
CA PRO A 92 62.82 -4.08 -19.00
C PRO A 92 62.29 -3.43 -20.34
N ALA A 93 61.92 -2.16 -20.58
CA ALA A 93 62.01 -0.78 -19.98
C ALA A 93 63.30 0.07 -20.24
N ALA A 94 63.35 1.42 -20.42
CA ALA A 94 62.40 2.53 -20.75
C ALA A 94 63.17 3.88 -21.10
N ALA A 95 62.53 4.97 -21.60
CA ALA A 95 63.20 6.27 -21.97
C ALA A 95 62.33 7.57 -21.82
N LYS A 96 62.96 8.78 -21.78
CA LYS A 96 62.44 10.16 -21.48
C LYS A 96 63.43 11.25 -22.05
N PRO A 97 63.47 12.58 -21.71
CA PRO A 97 62.73 13.49 -20.78
C PRO A 97 61.92 14.57 -21.59
N PRO A 98 61.77 15.91 -21.29
CA PRO A 98 61.89 16.79 -20.10
C PRO A 98 60.54 17.52 -19.76
N GLN A 99 60.30 18.80 -19.35
CA GLN A 99 61.04 20.04 -18.97
C GLN A 99 60.16 20.90 -17.96
N ALA A 100 60.43 22.21 -17.77
CA ALA A 100 59.80 23.23 -16.87
C ALA A 100 60.17 24.68 -17.38
N PRO A 101 59.91 25.86 -16.74
CA PRO A 101 59.37 26.19 -15.39
C PRO A 101 58.46 27.48 -15.30
N ALA A 102 58.41 28.13 -14.12
CA ALA A 102 57.96 29.51 -13.75
C ALA A 102 56.44 29.84 -13.59
N ALA A 103 55.99 30.20 -12.35
CA ALA A 103 54.66 30.75 -12.04
C ALA A 103 54.56 31.48 -10.65
N PRO A 104 53.74 32.55 -10.48
CA PRO A 104 53.49 33.27 -9.20
C PRO A 104 51.99 33.32 -8.75
N MET A 105 51.60 34.30 -7.90
CA MET A 105 50.28 34.54 -7.24
C MET A 105 50.00 36.07 -7.13
N PRO A 106 48.77 36.62 -6.83
CA PRO A 106 48.13 36.60 -5.49
C PRO A 106 46.56 36.76 -5.44
N ALA A 107 45.97 37.14 -4.29
CA ALA A 107 44.53 37.41 -4.03
C ALA A 107 44.30 38.72 -3.20
N PRO A 108 43.07 39.30 -3.18
CA PRO A 108 42.22 39.43 -1.96
C PRO A 108 40.69 39.25 -2.26
N ALA A 109 39.69 39.11 -1.37
CA ALA A 109 39.44 39.33 0.08
C ALA A 109 38.74 40.66 0.48
N SER A 110 37.49 40.60 1.00
CA SER A 110 36.86 41.47 2.05
C SER A 110 35.33 41.26 2.19
N ASP A 111 34.76 41.69 3.31
CA ASP A 111 33.39 41.42 3.82
C ASP A 111 32.34 42.50 3.51
N LEU A 112 31.06 42.27 3.89
CA LEU A 112 30.23 43.27 4.61
C LEU A 112 28.95 42.67 5.25
N PHE A 113 28.38 43.40 6.22
CA PHE A 113 27.28 43.02 7.14
C PHE A 113 26.05 43.93 6.94
N GLY A 114 24.90 43.56 7.54
CA GLY A 114 23.64 44.35 7.58
C GLY A 114 22.53 43.70 6.75
N ASP A 115 21.36 43.29 7.25
CA ASP A 115 20.51 43.72 8.39
C ASP A 115 19.68 45.01 8.15
N PHE A 116 18.65 45.19 8.99
CA PHE A 116 17.51 46.11 8.91
C PHE A 116 16.32 45.68 8.04
N GLY A 117 15.21 45.40 8.73
CA GLY A 117 13.88 45.81 8.28
C GLY A 117 13.24 46.69 9.36
N GLU A 118 12.37 47.62 8.96
CA GLU A 118 11.27 48.17 9.78
C GLU A 118 10.34 49.02 8.88
N MET A 119 9.09 49.24 9.31
CA MET A 119 8.15 50.18 8.66
C MET A 119 7.95 51.41 9.55
N PRO A 120 7.32 52.49 9.03
CA PRO A 120 6.12 52.94 9.74
C PRO A 120 4.93 53.42 8.86
N GLU A 121 3.75 52.96 9.26
CA GLU A 121 2.46 53.67 9.44
C GLU A 121 1.91 54.71 8.43
N LEU A 122 0.89 54.28 7.69
CA LEU A 122 -0.50 54.82 7.60
C LEU A 122 -0.80 56.35 7.63
N GLY A 123 -1.52 56.82 6.60
CA GLY A 123 -2.30 58.08 6.60
C GLY A 123 -3.36 58.12 5.46
N PRO A 124 -4.62 58.55 5.68
CA PRO A 124 -5.71 58.52 4.67
C PRO A 124 -6.20 59.94 4.25
N PRO A 125 -7.29 60.07 3.46
CA PRO A 125 -7.48 59.60 2.09
C PRO A 125 -7.78 60.76 1.09
N GLY A 126 -7.66 60.55 -0.23
CA GLY A 126 -7.98 61.57 -1.24
C GLY A 126 -8.54 60.97 -2.53
N SER A 127 -9.52 61.63 -3.16
CA SER A 127 -10.23 61.14 -4.35
C SER A 127 -10.04 62.06 -5.56
N VAL A 128 -9.57 61.49 -6.68
CA VAL A 128 -9.57 62.14 -8.02
C VAL A 128 -9.81 61.07 -9.10
N ASP A 129 -10.58 61.42 -10.11
CA ASP A 129 -10.94 60.59 -11.27
C ASP A 129 -9.90 60.72 -12.42
N PRO A 130 -9.38 59.62 -12.99
CA PRO A 130 -8.42 59.67 -14.09
C PRO A 130 -9.01 59.98 -15.48
N PHE A 131 -10.33 60.10 -15.67
CA PHE A 131 -10.93 60.40 -16.98
C PHE A 131 -10.84 61.88 -17.45
N ALA A 132 -9.99 62.69 -16.80
CA ALA A 132 -9.80 64.09 -17.14
C ALA A 132 -8.89 64.33 -18.36
N ASN A 133 -9.45 64.23 -19.58
CA ASN A 133 -9.45 65.28 -20.64
C ASN A 133 -9.70 64.73 -22.05
N LEU A 134 -10.30 65.56 -22.93
CA LEU A 134 -10.76 65.19 -24.28
C LEU A 134 -10.37 66.22 -25.37
N GLY A 135 -9.90 65.72 -26.52
CA GLY A 135 -10.02 66.38 -27.83
C GLY A 135 -9.09 67.57 -28.14
N PRO A 136 -9.27 68.27 -29.29
CA PRO A 136 -10.39 68.16 -30.25
C PRO A 136 -10.01 67.76 -31.71
N SER A 137 -11.02 67.76 -32.59
CA SER A 137 -11.12 67.27 -33.99
C SER A 137 -10.39 68.15 -35.05
N ALA A 138 -10.35 67.88 -36.37
CA ALA A 138 -10.99 66.89 -37.29
C ALA A 138 -10.04 66.62 -38.50
N SER A 139 -10.33 65.94 -39.64
CA SER A 139 -11.51 65.35 -40.33
C SER A 139 -11.03 64.15 -41.21
N ARG A 140 -11.55 63.65 -42.36
CA ARG A 140 -12.59 64.01 -43.36
C ARG A 140 -12.98 62.76 -44.22
N ALA A 141 -13.90 62.92 -45.20
CA ALA A 141 -14.32 61.96 -46.24
C ALA A 141 -14.76 62.75 -47.53
N PRO A 142 -15.26 62.18 -48.67
CA PRO A 142 -15.58 60.77 -48.99
C PRO A 142 -15.23 60.28 -50.45
N ALA A 143 -15.46 58.98 -50.76
CA ALA A 143 -15.78 58.41 -52.11
C ALA A 143 -16.21 56.92 -51.98
N SER A 144 -16.69 56.25 -53.05
CA SER A 144 -17.53 55.02 -52.92
C SER A 144 -17.47 53.96 -54.05
N LEU A 145 -17.44 52.67 -53.66
CA LEU A 145 -18.01 51.46 -54.35
C LEU A 145 -17.45 51.05 -55.74
N PRO A 146 -17.80 49.86 -56.30
CA PRO A 146 -17.92 48.51 -55.71
C PRO A 146 -17.25 47.40 -56.58
N ALA A 147 -17.16 46.13 -56.09
CA ALA A 147 -17.45 44.88 -56.86
C ALA A 147 -17.07 43.59 -56.10
N ASP A 148 -17.90 42.55 -56.22
CA ASP A 148 -17.65 41.11 -55.97
C ASP A 148 -18.69 40.35 -56.83
N PRO A 149 -18.32 39.47 -57.77
CA PRO A 149 -18.34 38.03 -57.46
C PRO A 149 -17.36 37.11 -58.24
N PHE A 150 -17.19 35.89 -57.73
CA PHE A 150 -16.82 34.63 -58.39
C PHE A 150 -16.43 34.63 -59.89
N ALA A 151 -15.18 34.26 -60.19
CA ALA A 151 -14.77 33.76 -61.51
C ALA A 151 -13.68 32.66 -61.45
N ASN A 152 -14.09 31.43 -61.78
CA ASN A 152 -13.31 30.33 -62.39
C ASN A 152 -12.28 29.49 -61.60
N LEU A 153 -12.67 28.22 -61.39
CA LEU A 153 -12.01 26.99 -61.87
C LEU A 153 -10.58 26.60 -61.40
N GLY A 154 -10.52 25.58 -60.54
CA GLY A 154 -9.71 24.36 -60.79
C GLY A 154 -8.22 24.34 -60.36
N PRO A 155 -7.68 23.17 -59.92
CA PRO A 155 -6.28 23.05 -59.51
C PRO A 155 -5.34 22.67 -60.67
N ALA A 156 -4.05 23.02 -60.53
CA ALA A 156 -2.96 22.61 -61.42
C ALA A 156 -1.78 22.00 -60.62
N ALA A 157 -1.03 21.10 -61.27
CA ALA A 157 0.05 20.29 -60.66
C ALA A 157 1.44 20.96 -60.78
N PRO A 158 2.48 20.50 -60.04
CA PRO A 158 3.77 21.21 -59.95
C PRO A 158 4.74 20.91 -61.12
N PRO A 159 5.73 21.80 -61.38
CA PRO A 159 6.73 21.64 -62.44
C PRO A 159 7.93 20.77 -62.04
N SER A 160 8.70 20.30 -63.03
CA SER A 160 9.78 19.31 -62.87
C SER A 160 11.11 19.66 -63.56
N SER A 161 12.23 19.46 -62.85
CA SER A 161 13.61 19.05 -63.26
C SER A 161 14.28 19.59 -64.55
N PRO A 162 15.62 19.75 -64.52
CA PRO A 162 16.52 18.80 -65.23
C PRO A 162 17.93 18.61 -64.55
N ARG A 163 18.92 17.86 -65.09
CA ARG A 163 19.00 16.50 -65.69
C ARG A 163 20.46 16.21 -66.16
N ALA A 164 21.07 15.06 -65.83
CA ALA A 164 22.28 14.50 -66.50
C ALA A 164 22.45 12.98 -66.25
N SER A 165 23.09 12.23 -67.17
CA SER A 165 23.30 10.74 -67.20
C SER A 165 24.38 10.39 -68.28
N PRO A 166 24.64 9.14 -68.79
CA PRO A 166 24.15 7.75 -68.53
C PRO A 166 25.29 6.86 -67.92
N ALA A 167 25.47 5.52 -68.02
CA ALA A 167 24.87 4.34 -68.71
C ALA A 167 25.21 3.06 -67.85
N ALA A 168 25.37 1.77 -68.21
CA ALA A 168 25.08 0.74 -69.26
C ALA A 168 25.64 -0.63 -68.69
N LYS A 169 25.40 -1.88 -69.13
CA LYS A 169 24.45 -2.60 -70.03
C LYS A 169 24.39 -4.11 -69.58
N PRO A 170 23.47 -4.98 -70.07
CA PRO A 170 23.14 -6.28 -69.42
C PRO A 170 23.50 -7.60 -70.16
N GLY A 171 23.37 -8.74 -69.46
CA GLY A 171 23.41 -10.13 -69.97
C GLY A 171 22.83 -11.20 -68.97
N PRO A 172 22.58 -12.47 -69.38
CA PRO A 172 21.62 -13.41 -68.71
C PRO A 172 22.20 -14.83 -68.33
N PRO A 173 21.44 -15.92 -68.03
CA PRO A 173 20.40 -16.17 -66.98
C PRO A 173 20.44 -17.58 -66.28
N VAL A 174 19.54 -17.85 -65.29
CA VAL A 174 18.96 -19.20 -64.92
C VAL A 174 19.93 -20.21 -64.20
N PRO A 175 19.53 -21.30 -63.46
CA PRO A 175 18.22 -21.99 -63.28
C PRO A 175 17.69 -22.23 -61.83
N ASP A 176 16.58 -22.97 -61.73
CA ASP A 176 15.88 -23.47 -60.53
C ASP A 176 16.55 -24.66 -59.78
N ALA A 177 15.93 -25.09 -58.68
CA ALA A 177 16.39 -26.14 -57.77
C ALA A 177 15.96 -27.58 -58.12
N PRO A 178 16.74 -28.60 -57.71
CA PRO A 178 16.28 -29.97 -57.50
C PRO A 178 15.96 -30.25 -56.01
N GLY A 179 15.03 -31.15 -55.74
CA GLY A 179 14.74 -31.66 -54.39
C GLY A 179 15.30 -33.07 -54.14
N VAL A 180 14.85 -33.68 -53.04
CA VAL A 180 15.09 -35.09 -52.62
C VAL A 180 16.50 -35.40 -52.10
N ALA A 181 16.62 -35.57 -50.78
CA ALA A 181 17.00 -36.85 -50.17
C ALA A 181 16.85 -36.81 -48.63
N ALA A 182 16.20 -37.82 -48.05
CA ALA A 182 16.23 -38.09 -46.61
C ALA A 182 16.92 -39.45 -46.36
N PRO A 183 18.00 -39.46 -45.58
CA PRO A 183 18.50 -40.67 -44.90
C PRO A 183 18.73 -40.41 -43.40
N LYS A 184 18.70 -41.39 -42.50
CA LYS A 184 18.16 -42.76 -42.49
C LYS A 184 18.18 -43.19 -41.00
N VAL A 185 17.24 -44.02 -40.55
CA VAL A 185 17.41 -44.77 -39.29
C VAL A 185 18.25 -46.03 -39.56
N PRO A 186 19.18 -46.34 -38.66
CA PRO A 186 19.51 -47.72 -38.29
C PRO A 186 19.45 -47.90 -36.75
N ASP A 187 19.10 -49.06 -36.18
CA ASP A 187 18.46 -50.27 -36.73
C ASP A 187 17.64 -50.93 -35.60
N ASP A 188 16.65 -51.73 -35.95
CA ASP A 188 15.93 -52.67 -35.06
C ASP A 188 16.31 -54.10 -35.49
N PRO A 189 16.64 -55.02 -34.55
CA PRO A 189 15.60 -55.97 -34.12
C PRO A 189 15.73 -56.48 -32.66
N LEU A 190 14.59 -56.67 -31.96
CA LEU A 190 14.24 -57.98 -31.35
C LEU A 190 12.83 -58.04 -30.70
N LEU A 191 11.97 -58.86 -31.32
CA LEU A 191 10.78 -59.63 -30.88
C LEU A 191 10.32 -59.51 -29.39
N ASP A 192 9.05 -59.24 -29.03
CA ASP A 192 7.72 -59.76 -29.45
C ASP A 192 7.24 -61.03 -28.66
N PHE A 193 5.91 -61.27 -28.56
CA PHE A 193 5.10 -62.20 -27.70
C PHE A 193 4.67 -61.66 -26.32
N LEU A 194 3.41 -61.74 -25.82
CA LEU A 194 2.06 -62.23 -26.24
C LEU A 194 1.01 -61.18 -25.73
N GLY A 195 -0.28 -61.11 -26.10
CA GLY A 195 -1.23 -61.96 -26.86
C GLY A 195 -2.60 -61.25 -27.05
N PRO A 196 -3.66 -61.90 -27.59
CA PRO A 196 -4.65 -61.19 -28.43
C PRO A 196 -6.06 -60.93 -27.83
N ALA A 197 -6.89 -60.22 -28.62
CA ALA A 197 -8.30 -59.89 -28.37
C ALA A 197 -9.25 -60.45 -29.47
N PRO A 198 -10.58 -60.30 -29.31
CA PRO A 198 -11.51 -59.96 -30.39
C PRO A 198 -12.07 -58.53 -30.18
N GLY A 199 -12.56 -57.76 -31.16
CA GLY A 199 -12.88 -57.99 -32.57
C GLY A 199 -14.29 -57.42 -32.87
N GLY A 200 -14.60 -56.75 -33.99
CA GLY A 200 -13.82 -56.34 -35.16
C GLY A 200 -14.75 -55.66 -36.21
N LEU A 201 -14.35 -55.70 -37.50
CA LEU A 201 -15.08 -55.28 -38.72
C LEU A 201 -14.98 -53.79 -39.17
N GLU A 202 -14.50 -53.62 -40.41
CA GLU A 202 -14.53 -52.43 -41.29
C GLU A 202 -15.43 -52.75 -42.53
N PRO A 203 -15.33 -52.14 -43.74
CA PRO A 203 -15.06 -50.76 -44.19
C PRO A 203 -16.14 -50.28 -45.23
N GLU A 204 -15.70 -49.60 -46.30
CA GLU A 204 -16.43 -49.17 -47.53
C GLU A 204 -17.33 -47.90 -47.43
N GLY A 205 -17.51 -47.08 -48.48
CA GLY A 205 -17.02 -47.14 -49.88
C GLY A 205 -17.10 -45.78 -50.61
N ALA A 206 -16.80 -45.75 -51.93
CA ALA A 206 -16.56 -44.51 -52.70
C ALA A 206 -17.79 -43.88 -53.41
N ALA A 207 -17.65 -42.61 -53.82
CA ALA A 207 -18.61 -41.87 -54.67
C ALA A 207 -18.50 -42.29 -56.17
N PRO A 208 -19.50 -42.01 -57.07
CA PRO A 208 -19.65 -40.64 -57.64
C PRO A 208 -21.03 -40.24 -58.29
N LYS A 209 -21.12 -38.95 -58.71
CA LYS A 209 -21.88 -38.37 -59.86
C LYS A 209 -23.44 -38.44 -59.96
N ALA A 210 -24.05 -37.29 -59.68
CA ALA A 210 -24.93 -36.47 -60.55
C ALA A 210 -26.11 -37.05 -61.38
N SER A 211 -27.32 -36.49 -61.18
CA SER A 211 -28.29 -36.15 -62.25
C SER A 211 -29.42 -35.18 -61.77
N THR A 212 -30.03 -34.46 -62.72
CA THR A 212 -31.24 -33.60 -62.64
C THR A 212 -32.15 -33.98 -63.86
N PRO A 213 -33.37 -33.43 -64.15
CA PRO A 213 -34.06 -32.25 -63.58
C PRO A 213 -35.63 -32.28 -63.45
N ALA A 214 -36.21 -31.31 -62.71
CA ALA A 214 -37.50 -30.63 -62.95
C ALA A 214 -37.59 -29.37 -62.03
N ARG A 215 -38.03 -28.15 -62.39
CA ARG A 215 -39.25 -27.61 -63.06
C ARG A 215 -40.54 -27.72 -62.21
N VAL A 216 -41.30 -26.66 -61.89
CA VAL A 216 -41.26 -25.20 -62.21
C VAL A 216 -41.91 -24.36 -61.07
N SER A 217 -41.68 -23.03 -61.08
CA SER A 217 -42.54 -21.93 -60.57
C SER A 217 -42.41 -21.48 -59.10
N SER A 218 -42.52 -20.19 -58.76
CA SER A 218 -42.34 -18.94 -59.54
C SER A 218 -42.31 -17.72 -58.59
N ALA A 219 -41.35 -16.80 -58.75
CA ALA A 219 -41.40 -15.46 -58.13
C ALA A 219 -42.24 -14.48 -59.00
N PRO A 220 -42.59 -13.29 -58.50
CA PRO A 220 -41.65 -12.16 -58.57
C PRO A 220 -41.56 -11.35 -57.25
N ALA A 221 -40.95 -10.17 -57.29
CA ALA A 221 -40.47 -9.42 -56.13
C ALA A 221 -40.73 -7.89 -56.24
N ALA A 222 -40.22 -7.16 -55.24
CA ALA A 222 -40.05 -5.71 -55.15
C ALA A 222 -41.30 -4.84 -54.85
N GLY A 223 -41.05 -3.79 -54.06
CA GLY A 223 -42.00 -2.77 -53.62
C GLY A 223 -41.39 -1.98 -52.46
N ALA A 224 -41.25 -0.66 -52.60
CA ALA A 224 -40.47 0.15 -51.66
C ALA A 224 -41.16 1.49 -51.34
N VAL A 225 -40.74 2.09 -50.22
CA VAL A 225 -41.00 3.49 -49.80
C VAL A 225 -42.46 3.87 -49.48
N SER A 226 -42.71 4.34 -48.26
CA SER A 226 -43.42 5.62 -48.02
C SER A 226 -43.41 6.07 -46.55
N LEU A 227 -43.30 7.39 -46.35
CA LEU A 227 -43.54 8.11 -45.09
C LEU A 227 -44.99 8.64 -45.08
N GLY A 228 -45.68 8.61 -43.94
CA GLY A 228 -47.10 9.02 -43.89
C GLY A 228 -47.62 9.49 -42.52
N ARG A 229 -47.54 10.81 -42.29
CA ARG A 229 -48.40 11.70 -41.46
C ARG A 229 -49.27 11.04 -40.36
N MET A 230 -49.00 11.27 -39.08
CA MET A 230 -49.46 12.43 -38.27
C MET A 230 -50.99 12.63 -38.14
N SER A 231 -51.50 12.73 -36.91
CA SER A 231 -52.75 13.44 -36.58
C SER A 231 -52.87 13.87 -35.11
N ALA A 232 -53.16 15.16 -34.91
CA ALA A 232 -53.80 15.79 -33.73
C ALA A 232 -53.15 15.65 -32.34
N ARG A 233 -53.74 16.34 -31.34
CA ARG A 233 -53.03 16.82 -30.13
C ARG A 233 -53.97 17.14 -28.94
N ALA A 234 -53.52 16.81 -27.72
CA ALA A 234 -53.98 17.33 -26.40
C ALA A 234 -55.40 16.90 -25.93
N PRO A 235 -55.73 17.03 -24.62
CA PRO A 235 -54.95 17.57 -23.49
C PRO A 235 -54.50 16.53 -22.44
N ALA A 236 -53.79 17.00 -21.41
CA ALA A 236 -53.33 16.18 -20.30
C ALA A 236 -54.42 15.91 -19.25
N GLN A 237 -54.29 14.79 -18.53
CA GLN A 237 -54.96 14.55 -17.25
C GLN A 237 -53.90 14.20 -16.20
N ALA A 238 -54.15 14.58 -14.95
CA ALA A 238 -53.21 14.38 -13.85
C ALA A 238 -53.19 12.92 -13.39
N ALA A 239 -52.01 12.43 -12.98
CA ALA A 239 -51.91 11.15 -12.26
C ALA A 239 -52.69 11.26 -10.93
N ALA A 240 -53.59 10.30 -10.69
CA ALA A 240 -54.52 10.35 -9.57
C ALA A 240 -53.82 10.15 -8.20
N LYS A 241 -54.47 10.67 -7.15
CA LYS A 241 -54.14 10.28 -5.76
C LYS A 241 -54.55 8.81 -5.53
N PRO A 242 -53.84 8.05 -4.67
CA PRO A 242 -54.23 6.68 -4.35
C PRO A 242 -55.58 6.65 -3.61
N GLU A 243 -56.48 5.77 -4.04
CA GLU A 243 -57.78 5.56 -3.39
C GLU A 243 -57.62 4.67 -2.14
N THR A 244 -57.76 5.29 -0.95
CA THR A 244 -57.79 4.57 0.33
C THR A 244 -59.12 3.83 0.50
N ARG A 245 -59.08 2.49 0.66
CA ARG A 245 -60.27 1.66 0.82
C ARG A 245 -60.63 1.49 2.29
N THR A 246 -61.88 1.74 2.66
CA THR A 246 -62.38 1.64 4.05
C THR A 246 -62.72 0.21 4.49
N SER A 247 -62.61 -0.79 3.61
CA SER A 247 -62.90 -2.20 3.91
C SER A 247 -61.95 -3.17 3.20
N CYS A 248 -61.71 -4.32 3.83
CA CYS A 248 -60.81 -5.37 3.35
C CYS A 248 -61.37 -6.07 2.11
N ARG A 249 -60.62 -6.05 1.01
CA ARG A 249 -60.93 -6.75 -0.25
C ARG A 249 -61.20 -8.25 -0.10
N SER A 250 -60.62 -8.89 0.92
CA SER A 250 -60.62 -10.35 1.09
C SER A 250 -61.64 -10.87 2.12
N CYS A 251 -62.22 -10.00 2.96
CA CYS A 251 -63.18 -10.42 4.00
C CYS A 251 -64.23 -9.35 4.38
N GLY A 252 -64.27 -8.20 3.72
CA GLY A 252 -65.23 -7.10 3.98
C GLY A 252 -65.01 -6.32 5.29
N LYS A 253 -64.18 -6.82 6.21
CA LYS A 253 -63.89 -6.19 7.51
C LYS A 253 -63.38 -4.75 7.35
N ALA A 254 -63.93 -3.81 8.11
CA ALA A 254 -63.57 -2.40 8.04
C ALA A 254 -62.09 -2.17 8.36
N LEU A 255 -61.43 -1.29 7.60
CA LEU A 255 -60.02 -0.96 7.73
C LEU A 255 -59.88 0.37 8.48
N THR A 256 -59.44 0.31 9.74
CA THR A 256 -59.24 1.48 10.60
C THR A 256 -57.83 2.07 10.51
N ASP A 257 -56.85 1.29 10.03
CA ASP A 257 -55.45 1.72 9.88
C ASP A 257 -55.19 2.28 8.46
N PRO A 258 -54.55 3.47 8.31
CA PRO A 258 -54.30 4.08 6.99
C PRO A 258 -53.40 3.27 6.06
N PHE A 259 -52.50 2.45 6.58
CA PHE A 259 -51.61 1.59 5.79
C PHE A 259 -52.38 0.38 5.26
N ASP A 260 -53.24 -0.22 6.08
CA ASP A 260 -54.17 -1.26 5.63
C ASP A 260 -55.18 -0.71 4.60
N GLN A 261 -55.69 0.51 4.80
CA GLN A 261 -56.56 1.20 3.83
C GLN A 261 -55.88 1.43 2.48
N ALA A 262 -54.57 1.72 2.47
CA ALA A 262 -53.78 1.89 1.25
C ALA A 262 -53.46 0.54 0.55
N LEU A 263 -53.31 -0.55 1.31
CA LEU A 263 -53.15 -1.91 0.77
C LEU A 263 -54.51 -2.57 0.40
N GLY A 264 -55.61 -2.05 0.93
CA GLY A 264 -56.97 -2.56 0.75
C GLY A 264 -57.23 -3.93 1.40
N ILE A 265 -56.39 -4.39 2.33
CA ILE A 265 -56.47 -5.73 2.94
C ILE A 265 -56.09 -5.68 4.44
N CYS A 266 -56.90 -6.30 5.30
CA CYS A 266 -56.65 -6.32 6.74
C CYS A 266 -55.56 -7.33 7.13
N GLU A 267 -54.85 -7.04 8.20
CA GLU A 267 -53.80 -7.90 8.77
C GLU A 267 -54.23 -9.39 8.97
N ASP A 268 -55.45 -9.67 9.44
CA ASP A 268 -55.99 -11.04 9.59
C ASP A 268 -56.00 -11.86 8.28
N CYS A 269 -56.07 -11.18 7.13
CA CYS A 269 -56.05 -11.83 5.81
C CYS A 269 -54.63 -11.95 5.28
N LYS A 270 -53.75 -10.96 5.51
CA LYS A 270 -52.33 -11.05 5.14
C LYS A 270 -51.64 -12.25 5.80
N GLN A 271 -52.00 -12.52 7.06
CA GLN A 271 -51.45 -13.66 7.83
C GLN A 271 -52.03 -15.02 7.43
N ARG A 272 -52.91 -15.09 6.41
CA ARG A 272 -53.51 -16.33 5.89
C ARG A 272 -53.11 -16.67 4.45
N GLU A 273 -52.32 -15.83 3.78
CA GLU A 273 -51.74 -16.17 2.47
C GLU A 273 -50.45 -16.98 2.66
N PRO A 274 -50.32 -18.20 2.09
CA PRO A 274 -49.09 -18.99 2.18
C PRO A 274 -47.98 -18.39 1.31
N ALA A 275 -46.73 -18.54 1.74
CA ALA A 275 -45.56 -17.81 1.23
C ALA A 275 -45.11 -18.15 -0.23
N ALA A 276 -45.94 -18.83 -1.02
CA ALA A 276 -45.66 -19.22 -2.41
C ALA A 276 -46.09 -18.16 -3.45
N ALA A 277 -46.79 -17.10 -3.05
CA ALA A 277 -47.36 -16.09 -3.95
C ALA A 277 -46.44 -14.86 -4.21
N ARG A 278 -45.11 -15.04 -4.17
CA ARG A 278 -44.12 -13.95 -4.40
C ARG A 278 -42.95 -14.32 -5.30
N GLU A 279 -43.17 -15.16 -6.30
CA GLU A 279 -42.39 -15.10 -7.55
C GLU A 279 -43.13 -15.80 -8.70
N SER A 280 -43.48 -15.04 -9.75
CA SER A 280 -44.01 -15.54 -11.02
C SER A 280 -43.17 -14.89 -12.13
N SER A 281 -42.18 -15.59 -12.70
CA SER A 281 -42.28 -16.62 -13.77
C SER A 281 -42.68 -15.99 -15.13
N VAL A 282 -42.12 -16.34 -16.30
CA VAL A 282 -42.05 -17.62 -17.04
C VAL A 282 -41.00 -17.45 -18.16
N MET A 283 -40.19 -18.39 -18.67
CA MET A 283 -39.67 -19.73 -18.27
C MET A 283 -38.24 -19.84 -18.94
N VAL A 284 -37.63 -20.87 -19.57
CA VAL A 284 -37.90 -22.25 -20.07
C VAL A 284 -36.57 -23.03 -20.09
N ALA A 285 -36.60 -24.37 -20.05
CA ALA A 285 -35.45 -25.29 -20.17
C ALA A 285 -35.77 -26.44 -21.15
N PRO A 286 -34.79 -27.32 -21.51
CA PRO A 286 -34.59 -28.62 -20.80
C PRO A 286 -33.11 -28.86 -20.40
N GLU A 287 -32.77 -29.53 -19.28
CA GLU A 287 -32.83 -30.98 -18.95
C GLU A 287 -31.92 -31.87 -19.83
N VAL A 288 -31.28 -32.97 -19.38
CA VAL A 288 -31.51 -33.98 -18.30
C VAL A 288 -30.13 -34.45 -17.76
N ALA A 289 -29.85 -35.00 -16.56
CA ALA A 289 -30.36 -34.93 -15.16
C ALA A 289 -29.37 -35.75 -14.26
N ALA A 290 -29.51 -35.79 -12.92
CA ALA A 290 -28.60 -36.55 -12.02
C ALA A 290 -29.24 -37.04 -10.68
N PRO A 291 -28.88 -38.25 -10.17
CA PRO A 291 -29.17 -38.69 -8.79
C PRO A 291 -27.95 -39.36 -8.07
N PRO A 292 -28.06 -39.77 -6.78
CA PRO A 292 -28.51 -39.05 -5.59
C PRO A 292 -27.43 -39.02 -4.46
N PRO A 293 -27.58 -38.21 -3.39
CA PRO A 293 -26.59 -38.12 -2.30
C PRO A 293 -26.84 -39.09 -1.13
N ALA A 294 -25.77 -39.51 -0.43
CA ALA A 294 -25.85 -40.22 0.85
C ALA A 294 -24.63 -39.95 1.75
N SER A 295 -24.91 -39.65 3.04
CA SER A 295 -24.09 -39.79 4.27
C SER A 295 -22.54 -39.74 4.21
N GLY A 296 -21.95 -38.83 4.99
CA GLY A 296 -20.56 -38.92 5.43
C GLY A 296 -20.10 -37.66 6.18
N ASP A 297 -19.81 -37.77 7.47
CA ASP A 297 -19.24 -36.70 8.28
C ASP A 297 -17.78 -36.41 7.89
N LEU A 298 -17.31 -35.17 8.10
CA LEU A 298 -15.89 -34.83 7.97
C LEU A 298 -15.44 -33.91 9.12
N GLU A 299 -14.68 -34.47 10.05
CA GLU A 299 -13.93 -33.71 11.05
C GLU A 299 -12.61 -33.16 10.46
N LEU A 300 -11.98 -32.25 11.20
CA LEU A 300 -10.61 -31.79 10.96
C LEU A 300 -9.60 -32.89 11.35
N PRO A 301 -8.40 -32.88 10.74
CA PRO A 301 -7.20 -33.20 11.50
C PRO A 301 -6.12 -32.11 11.44
N MET A 302 -5.19 -32.21 12.40
CA MET A 302 -4.05 -31.29 12.61
C MET A 302 -2.76 -31.77 11.90
N MET A 303 -1.64 -31.07 12.17
CA MET A 303 -0.36 -31.13 11.45
C MET A 303 0.55 -32.34 11.78
N SER A 304 1.75 -32.34 11.15
CA SER A 304 3.06 -32.90 11.60
C SER A 304 3.53 -34.23 10.98
N SER A 305 4.83 -34.50 10.71
CA SER A 305 6.09 -33.68 10.75
C SER A 305 7.36 -34.51 10.34
N LEU A 306 8.54 -33.86 10.27
CA LEU A 306 9.96 -34.38 10.32
C LEU A 306 10.55 -34.95 8.98
N ASP A 307 11.82 -34.75 8.53
CA ASP A 307 13.22 -34.50 9.08
C ASP A 307 14.12 -35.78 9.09
N PRO A 308 15.48 -35.80 9.32
CA PRO A 308 16.53 -34.74 9.55
C PRO A 308 17.95 -34.94 8.87
N ALA A 309 18.94 -34.07 9.23
CA ALA A 309 20.43 -34.26 9.33
C ALA A 309 21.34 -34.10 8.06
N SER A 310 22.65 -33.72 8.10
CA SER A 310 23.71 -33.66 9.17
C SER A 310 24.76 -32.49 9.00
N ALA A 311 25.94 -32.46 9.68
CA ALA A 311 26.70 -31.20 10.02
C ALA A 311 28.28 -31.27 10.24
N SER A 312 28.92 -30.11 10.62
CA SER A 312 30.34 -29.85 11.15
C SER A 312 31.43 -29.33 10.15
N SER A 313 32.49 -28.51 10.41
CA SER A 313 32.92 -27.32 11.25
C SER A 313 34.33 -26.77 10.72
N GLY A 314 35.15 -25.78 11.17
CA GLY A 314 35.44 -24.98 12.40
C GLY A 314 36.80 -24.14 12.38
N ASP A 315 37.57 -24.10 13.49
CA ASP A 315 38.75 -23.28 14.04
C ASP A 315 40.28 -23.74 14.04
N ASP A 316 41.28 -22.78 13.94
CA ASP A 316 42.71 -22.70 14.47
C ASP A 316 43.81 -21.99 13.56
N LEU A 317 44.94 -21.34 13.97
CA LEU A 317 45.36 -20.49 15.14
C LEU A 317 46.77 -19.76 15.00
N SER A 318 46.94 -18.52 15.55
CA SER A 318 48.21 -17.79 15.97
C SER A 318 49.32 -17.35 14.95
N GLY A 319 50.19 -16.34 15.20
CA GLY A 319 50.26 -15.27 16.25
C GLY A 319 51.57 -14.42 16.30
N GLY A 320 51.49 -13.14 16.78
CA GLY A 320 52.59 -12.21 17.17
C GLY A 320 53.26 -11.37 16.05
N GLU A 321 53.59 -10.07 16.14
CA GLU A 321 53.42 -8.95 17.12
C GLU A 321 53.33 -7.59 16.32
N LEU A 322 53.67 -6.31 16.68
CA LEU A 322 54.38 -5.64 17.80
C LEU A 322 54.13 -4.10 17.87
N ARG A 323 54.07 -3.54 19.10
CA ARG A 323 54.25 -2.12 19.58
C ARG A 323 53.53 -0.89 18.93
N SER A 324 52.77 -0.23 19.83
CA SER A 324 52.68 1.23 20.14
C SER A 324 51.92 2.25 19.25
N ALA A 325 50.70 2.58 19.73
CA ALA A 325 50.13 3.93 19.99
C ALA A 325 49.90 4.95 18.85
N GLY A 326 48.66 5.50 18.72
CA GLY A 326 48.44 6.59 17.76
C GLY A 326 47.06 7.25 17.50
N ALA A 327 45.99 7.05 18.29
CA ALA A 327 44.72 7.82 18.25
C ALA A 327 43.87 7.84 16.93
N THR A 328 42.62 8.33 17.07
CA THR A 328 41.55 8.47 16.05
C THR A 328 40.96 7.15 15.51
N ALA A 329 39.63 7.05 15.45
CA ALA A 329 38.92 5.83 15.08
C ALA A 329 37.68 6.11 14.19
N PRO A 330 37.67 5.67 12.94
CA PRO A 330 36.47 5.37 12.16
C PRO A 330 36.15 3.86 12.22
N SER A 331 34.87 3.50 12.17
CA SER A 331 34.38 2.11 12.20
C SER A 331 34.37 1.42 10.82
N SER A 332 34.71 0.13 10.74
CA SER A 332 34.54 -0.68 9.52
C SER A 332 34.38 -2.18 9.78
N ASP A 333 33.43 -2.79 9.05
CA ASP A 333 33.28 -4.20 8.64
C ASP A 333 34.10 -5.32 9.32
N SER A 334 33.38 -6.34 9.79
CA SER A 334 33.94 -7.66 10.13
C SER A 334 33.46 -8.75 9.17
N ARG A 335 34.41 -9.51 8.58
CA ARG A 335 34.16 -10.78 7.87
C ARG A 335 35.09 -11.85 8.44
N VAL A 336 34.59 -13.08 8.64
CA VAL A 336 35.32 -14.18 9.30
C VAL A 336 35.28 -15.44 8.45
N SER A 337 36.35 -16.24 8.42
CA SER A 337 36.37 -17.58 7.81
C SER A 337 37.44 -18.53 8.39
N SER A 338 36.98 -19.60 9.07
CA SER A 338 37.43 -21.03 9.03
C SER A 338 38.91 -21.48 9.04
N VAL A 339 39.23 -22.56 9.81
CA VAL A 339 39.78 -23.89 9.35
C VAL A 339 40.21 -24.84 10.54
N LYS A 340 39.75 -26.12 10.55
CA LYS A 340 39.90 -27.26 11.54
C LYS A 340 41.34 -27.72 12.00
N PRO A 341 41.50 -28.76 12.89
CA PRO A 341 42.66 -28.87 13.79
C PRO A 341 43.29 -30.30 13.90
N ALA A 342 44.28 -30.51 14.78
CA ALA A 342 44.74 -31.82 15.27
C ALA A 342 45.79 -31.70 16.40
N ARG A 343 45.92 -32.58 17.41
CA ARG A 343 45.06 -33.65 17.96
C ARG A 343 45.66 -34.18 19.28
N THR A 344 44.80 -34.64 20.22
CA THR A 344 45.09 -35.63 21.31
C THR A 344 46.14 -35.23 22.38
N SER A 345 46.12 -35.77 23.61
CA SER A 345 45.59 -37.07 24.09
C SER A 345 44.95 -37.09 25.50
N HIS A 346 43.76 -37.71 25.56
CA HIS A 346 43.19 -38.65 26.56
C HIS A 346 43.36 -38.52 28.10
N ILE A 347 42.30 -39.01 28.80
CA ILE A 347 42.26 -39.76 30.10
C ILE A 347 41.47 -39.13 31.28
N THR A 348 40.25 -39.69 31.48
CA THR A 348 39.42 -39.82 32.71
C THR A 348 38.87 -38.60 33.45
N ALA A 349 37.81 -38.86 34.23
CA ALA A 349 36.86 -37.88 34.75
C ALA A 349 36.83 -37.78 36.30
N ALA A 350 36.20 -36.69 36.77
CA ALA A 350 35.59 -36.50 38.09
C ALA A 350 36.51 -36.32 39.32
N PRO A 351 36.03 -35.67 40.41
CA PRO A 351 35.05 -34.58 40.46
C PRO A 351 35.58 -33.32 41.19
N VAL A 352 34.90 -32.19 41.01
CA VAL A 352 35.28 -30.90 41.62
C VAL A 352 35.18 -30.94 43.14
N ARG A 353 36.27 -30.56 43.84
CA ARG A 353 36.24 -30.15 45.25
C ARG A 353 36.24 -28.62 45.37
N SER A 354 35.61 -28.14 46.44
CA SER A 354 35.41 -26.72 46.75
C SER A 354 36.72 -25.93 46.87
N ALA A 355 36.79 -24.76 46.24
CA ALA A 355 37.92 -23.85 46.36
C ALA A 355 38.08 -23.30 47.79
N GLN A 356 39.31 -23.35 48.30
CA GLN A 356 39.66 -22.93 49.66
C GLN A 356 40.07 -21.46 49.66
N ARG A 357 39.29 -20.58 50.30
CA ARG A 357 39.62 -19.14 50.37
C ARG A 357 40.72 -18.93 51.42
N GLY A 358 41.89 -18.48 50.98
CA GLY A 358 43.03 -18.17 51.85
C GLY A 358 42.77 -16.99 52.78
N GLY A 359 43.35 -17.02 53.97
CA GLY A 359 43.29 -15.92 54.93
C GLY A 359 44.43 -14.92 54.77
N GLY A 360 44.14 -13.63 54.96
CA GLY A 360 45.11 -12.58 55.22
C GLY A 360 44.83 -11.97 56.60
N GLY A 361 45.86 -11.81 57.43
CA GLY A 361 45.69 -11.45 58.84
C GLY A 361 45.68 -9.94 59.13
N GLY A 362 45.08 -9.58 60.26
CA GLY A 362 45.18 -8.26 60.89
C GLY A 362 44.77 -8.37 62.36
N GLY A 363 45.66 -8.01 63.28
CA GLY A 363 45.48 -8.27 64.71
C GLY A 363 45.33 -7.00 65.56
N SER A 364 44.56 -7.11 66.64
CA SER A 364 44.62 -6.20 67.80
C SER A 364 44.22 -6.96 69.08
N ARG A 365 44.44 -6.37 70.26
CA ARG A 365 44.33 -7.03 71.58
C ARG A 365 43.18 -6.47 72.43
N SER A 366 42.75 -7.28 73.40
CA SER A 366 41.87 -6.89 74.55
C SER A 366 40.39 -6.70 74.18
N VAL A 367 39.40 -6.87 75.07
CA VAL A 367 39.41 -6.92 76.56
C VAL A 367 38.69 -8.18 77.10
N VAL A 368 38.91 -8.44 78.40
CA VAL A 368 38.53 -9.60 79.22
C VAL A 368 37.03 -9.58 79.65
N VAL A 369 36.58 -10.70 80.24
CA VAL A 369 35.33 -10.94 81.02
C VAL A 369 34.09 -11.25 80.16
N GLY A 370 33.36 -12.35 80.38
CA GLY A 370 33.63 -13.54 81.19
C GLY A 370 32.39 -14.09 81.93
N LEU A 371 32.06 -15.36 81.74
CA LEU A 371 31.16 -16.13 82.60
C LEU A 371 31.31 -17.65 82.32
N LEU A 372 32.20 -18.30 83.06
CA LEU A 372 32.36 -19.78 83.05
C LEU A 372 32.28 -20.33 84.49
N VAL A 373 31.22 -19.92 85.20
CA VAL A 373 30.92 -20.38 86.56
C VAL A 373 29.42 -20.62 86.70
N LEU A 374 28.93 -21.74 86.13
CA LEU A 374 27.72 -22.47 86.57
C LEU A 374 27.56 -23.83 85.86
N ALA A 375 28.68 -24.55 85.66
CA ALA A 375 28.70 -25.85 84.98
C ALA A 375 28.87 -27.04 85.95
N LEU A 376 28.39 -26.91 87.20
CA LEU A 376 28.39 -27.98 88.21
C LEU A 376 27.00 -28.29 88.81
N LEU A 377 25.97 -27.53 88.47
CA LEU A 377 24.58 -27.80 88.86
C LEU A 377 23.64 -27.43 87.70
N GLY A 378 22.89 -28.41 87.18
CA GLY A 378 21.78 -28.16 86.24
C GLY A 378 21.88 -28.82 84.86
N GLY A 379 21.65 -30.13 84.78
CA GLY A 379 21.51 -30.86 83.50
C GLY A 379 20.37 -30.38 82.58
N GLY A 380 19.49 -29.49 83.05
CA GLY A 380 18.43 -28.86 82.25
C GLY A 380 18.89 -27.69 81.37
N GLY A 381 20.03 -27.05 81.65
CA GLY A 381 20.45 -25.83 80.94
C GLY A 381 20.73 -26.05 79.46
N ALA A 382 21.50 -27.12 79.14
CA ALA A 382 21.77 -27.51 77.76
C ALA A 382 20.50 -27.96 77.01
N ALA A 383 19.58 -28.65 77.70
CA ALA A 383 18.31 -29.07 77.12
C ALA A 383 17.43 -27.87 76.74
N GLY A 384 17.27 -26.88 77.62
CA GLY A 384 16.52 -25.66 77.32
C GLY A 384 17.11 -24.87 76.14
N TYR A 385 18.44 -24.75 76.08
CA TYR A 385 19.13 -24.09 74.97
C TYR A 385 18.89 -24.80 73.63
N PHE A 386 19.02 -26.14 73.58
CA PHE A 386 18.87 -26.89 72.33
C PHE A 386 17.41 -27.14 71.91
N LEU A 387 16.46 -27.23 72.85
CA LEU A 387 15.05 -27.55 72.57
C LEU A 387 14.15 -26.31 72.38
N VAL A 388 14.52 -25.16 72.95
CA VAL A 388 13.71 -23.92 72.86
C VAL A 388 14.47 -22.81 72.14
N TYR A 389 15.67 -22.47 72.63
CA TYR A 389 16.37 -21.27 72.15
C TYR A 389 16.98 -21.44 70.76
N LYS A 390 17.63 -22.59 70.50
CA LYS A 390 18.20 -22.93 69.20
C LYS A 390 17.16 -23.00 68.08
N PRO A 391 16.01 -23.71 68.18
CA PRO A 391 15.00 -23.68 67.12
C PRO A 391 14.37 -22.30 66.93
N GLN A 392 14.28 -21.45 67.97
CA GLN A 392 13.87 -20.05 67.80
C GLN A 392 14.91 -19.22 67.03
N GLN A 393 16.21 -19.37 67.32
CA GLN A 393 17.27 -18.72 66.53
C GLN A 393 17.38 -19.29 65.11
N GLU A 394 17.22 -20.59 64.90
CA GLU A 394 17.17 -21.19 63.56
C GLU A 394 15.93 -20.72 62.79
N LYS A 395 14.79 -20.50 63.45
CA LYS A 395 13.62 -19.90 62.83
C LYS A 395 13.89 -18.44 62.47
N ALA A 396 14.37 -17.62 63.41
CA ALA A 396 14.75 -16.23 63.13
C ALA A 396 15.81 -16.11 62.01
N ALA A 397 16.76 -17.06 61.90
CA ALA A 397 17.75 -17.11 60.83
C ALA A 397 17.25 -17.73 59.52
N ARG A 398 16.06 -18.35 59.49
CA ARG A 398 15.33 -18.72 58.27
C ARG A 398 14.44 -17.57 57.82
N ASP A 399 13.75 -16.92 58.75
CA ASP A 399 12.88 -15.77 58.52
C ASP A 399 13.70 -14.51 58.13
N ALA A 400 14.95 -14.40 58.58
CA ALA A 400 15.93 -13.38 58.18
C ALA A 400 16.86 -13.79 57.02
N LYS A 401 16.69 -14.96 56.41
CA LYS A 401 17.28 -15.19 55.08
C LYS A 401 16.48 -14.39 54.07
N PRO A 402 17.12 -13.60 53.18
CA PRO A 402 16.41 -13.00 52.07
C PRO A 402 15.74 -14.12 51.26
N ALA A 403 14.48 -13.90 50.87
CA ALA A 403 13.75 -14.84 50.04
C ALA A 403 14.57 -15.18 48.79
N ALA A 404 14.59 -16.45 48.38
CA ALA A 404 15.32 -16.86 47.20
C ALA A 404 14.87 -16.00 46.00
N PRO A 405 15.78 -15.34 45.27
CA PRO A 405 15.41 -14.35 44.26
C PRO A 405 14.56 -15.04 43.20
N ALA A 406 13.43 -14.43 42.85
CA ALA A 406 12.38 -15.04 42.04
C ALA A 406 12.94 -15.81 40.83
N ALA A 407 12.36 -16.98 40.53
CA ALA A 407 12.76 -17.74 39.35
C ALA A 407 12.59 -16.87 38.10
N VAL A 408 13.59 -16.85 37.23
CA VAL A 408 13.49 -16.16 35.94
C VAL A 408 12.39 -16.88 35.13
N PRO A 409 11.40 -16.17 34.56
CA PRO A 409 10.35 -16.81 33.78
C PRO A 409 10.93 -17.57 32.57
N PRO A 410 10.38 -18.74 32.21
CA PRO A 410 10.91 -19.57 31.12
C PRO A 410 10.89 -18.85 29.77
N GLU A 411 9.96 -17.92 29.56
CA GLU A 411 9.86 -17.07 28.37
C GLU A 411 11.10 -16.16 28.23
N VAL A 412 11.53 -15.56 29.34
CA VAL A 412 12.72 -14.69 29.39
C VAL A 412 14.00 -15.51 29.20
N LEU A 413 14.09 -16.70 29.83
CA LEU A 413 15.20 -17.63 29.60
C LEU A 413 15.27 -18.10 28.13
N ALA A 414 14.13 -18.30 27.48
CA ALA A 414 14.07 -18.70 26.08
C ALA A 414 14.54 -17.57 25.13
N ALA A 415 14.14 -16.32 25.37
CA ALA A 415 14.57 -15.17 24.57
C ALA A 415 16.08 -14.87 24.76
N VAL A 416 16.53 -14.76 26.02
CA VAL A 416 17.96 -14.57 26.34
C VAL A 416 18.81 -15.74 25.81
N GLY A 417 18.28 -16.97 25.82
CA GLY A 417 18.90 -18.14 25.22
C GLY A 417 19.11 -18.03 23.69
N ARG A 418 18.20 -17.34 22.97
CA ARG A 418 18.35 -17.04 21.53
C ARG A 418 19.41 -15.95 21.30
N TRP A 419 19.33 -14.83 22.02
CA TRP A 419 20.23 -13.69 21.82
C TRP A 419 21.69 -13.97 22.22
N LYS A 420 21.96 -15.02 23.01
CA LYS A 420 23.32 -15.41 23.41
C LYS A 420 24.27 -15.73 22.25
N LEU A 421 23.76 -16.06 21.06
CA LEU A 421 24.58 -16.26 19.85
C LEU A 421 24.82 -14.97 19.06
N GLN A 422 24.06 -13.90 19.34
CA GLN A 422 24.21 -12.57 18.73
C GLN A 422 25.29 -11.75 19.46
N PHE A 423 25.44 -11.95 20.77
CA PHE A 423 26.40 -11.23 21.62
C PHE A 423 27.38 -12.21 22.29
N LEU A 424 28.41 -12.59 21.54
CA LEU A 424 29.43 -13.55 22.00
C LEU A 424 30.40 -12.95 23.04
N GLU A 425 30.66 -11.64 22.93
CA GLU A 425 31.45 -10.87 23.88
C GLU A 425 30.53 -9.80 24.49
N LEU A 426 30.45 -9.78 25.83
CA LEU A 426 29.61 -8.88 26.61
C LEU A 426 30.49 -8.13 27.62
N GLU A 427 30.91 -6.93 27.24
CA GLU A 427 31.63 -6.00 28.13
C GLU A 427 30.66 -5.18 28.99
N GLY A 428 31.15 -4.63 30.10
CA GLY A 428 30.36 -3.78 31.01
C GLY A 428 29.34 -4.55 31.87
N THR A 429 28.37 -3.81 32.41
CA THR A 429 27.35 -4.30 33.35
C THR A 429 25.92 -4.08 32.82
N SER A 430 24.96 -4.87 33.32
CA SER A 430 23.54 -4.70 32.96
C SER A 430 23.02 -3.28 33.19
N ALA A 431 23.50 -2.59 34.24
CA ALA A 431 23.11 -1.22 34.56
C ALA A 431 23.66 -0.18 33.56
N GLU A 432 24.87 -0.36 33.05
CA GLU A 432 25.46 0.50 32.02
C GLU A 432 24.72 0.33 30.69
N HIS A 433 24.39 -0.91 30.31
CA HIS A 433 23.60 -1.22 29.12
C HIS A 433 22.15 -0.73 29.21
N LEU A 434 21.51 -0.86 30.37
CA LEU A 434 20.19 -0.27 30.64
C LEU A 434 20.22 1.25 30.46
N ALA A 435 21.25 1.92 30.98
CA ALA A 435 21.42 3.37 30.85
C ALA A 435 21.73 3.81 29.39
N ALA A 436 22.50 3.01 28.64
CA ALA A 436 22.76 3.24 27.22
C ALA A 436 21.46 3.14 26.40
N GLY A 437 20.70 2.05 26.56
CA GLY A 437 19.43 1.85 25.88
C GLY A 437 18.38 2.92 26.21
N GLN A 438 18.29 3.34 27.48
CA GLN A 438 17.42 4.44 27.90
C GLN A 438 17.81 5.77 27.23
N LYS A 439 19.10 6.10 27.22
CA LYS A 439 19.62 7.30 26.53
C LYS A 439 19.35 7.27 25.02
N GLN A 440 19.35 6.09 24.40
CA GLN A 440 19.04 5.92 22.98
C GLN A 440 17.53 6.02 22.69
N LEU A 441 16.65 5.50 23.57
CA LEU A 441 15.21 5.77 23.50
C LEU A 441 14.91 7.28 23.55
N GLU A 442 15.61 8.02 24.41
CA GLU A 442 15.44 9.47 24.58
C GLU A 442 15.89 10.30 23.37
N MET A 443 16.73 9.75 22.47
CA MET A 443 17.04 10.40 21.20
C MET A 443 15.82 10.44 20.26
N ASP A 444 14.88 9.52 20.43
CA ASP A 444 13.57 9.50 19.77
C ASP A 444 13.65 9.37 18.23
N GLN A 445 14.72 8.73 17.74
CA GLN A 445 15.08 8.54 16.34
C GLN A 445 15.15 7.05 15.95
N ARG A 446 14.82 6.74 14.68
CA ARG A 446 14.68 5.36 14.21
C ARG A 446 15.93 4.49 14.38
N ASN A 447 17.11 5.04 14.12
CA ASN A 447 18.38 4.33 14.30
C ASN A 447 18.65 4.06 15.79
N ALA A 448 18.46 5.08 16.64
CA ALA A 448 18.68 4.96 18.08
C ALA A 448 17.72 3.93 18.72
N TYR A 449 16.49 3.75 18.23
CA TYR A 449 15.62 2.66 18.68
C TYR A 449 16.21 1.25 18.39
N THR A 450 16.98 1.06 17.30
CA THR A 450 17.66 -0.21 17.04
C THR A 450 18.87 -0.41 17.96
N GLU A 451 19.67 0.64 18.18
CA GLU A 451 20.79 0.57 19.14
C GLU A 451 20.30 0.36 20.59
N ALA A 452 19.14 0.92 20.93
CA ALA A 452 18.47 0.69 22.21
C ALA A 452 17.98 -0.77 22.33
N GLU A 453 17.42 -1.34 21.27
CA GLU A 453 17.02 -2.75 21.20
C GLU A 453 18.20 -3.66 21.56
N GLU A 454 19.36 -3.46 20.93
CA GLU A 454 20.60 -4.20 21.20
C GLU A 454 21.11 -3.99 22.63
N SER A 455 21.14 -2.74 23.11
CA SER A 455 21.58 -2.42 24.48
C SER A 455 20.71 -3.08 25.54
N PHE A 456 19.39 -3.13 25.36
CA PHE A 456 18.51 -3.83 26.29
C PHE A 456 18.63 -5.36 26.19
N GLN A 457 18.93 -5.93 25.02
CA GLN A 457 19.28 -7.36 24.89
C GLN A 457 20.56 -7.69 25.67
N GLN A 458 21.60 -6.84 25.57
CA GLN A 458 22.84 -6.98 26.34
C GLN A 458 22.59 -6.85 27.85
N ALA A 459 21.75 -5.90 28.27
CA ALA A 459 21.33 -5.76 29.67
C ALA A 459 20.62 -7.02 30.20
N LEU A 460 19.75 -7.65 29.41
CA LEU A 460 19.01 -8.87 29.76
C LEU A 460 19.86 -10.15 29.71
N LEU A 461 20.91 -10.18 28.88
CA LEU A 461 21.91 -11.26 28.90
C LEU A 461 22.76 -11.24 30.19
N LEU A 462 22.97 -10.06 30.78
CA LEU A 462 23.71 -9.88 32.03
C LEU A 462 22.83 -9.95 33.28
N ASP A 463 21.59 -9.47 33.23
CA ASP A 463 20.55 -9.72 34.26
C ASP A 463 19.18 -10.04 33.63
N PRO A 464 18.83 -11.33 33.49
CA PRO A 464 17.52 -11.77 33.04
C PRO A 464 16.34 -11.42 33.96
N ARG A 465 16.56 -10.75 35.11
CA ARG A 465 15.49 -10.26 36.00
C ARG A 465 15.16 -8.78 35.84
N SER A 466 15.92 -8.03 35.04
CA SER A 466 15.74 -6.58 34.90
C SER A 466 14.45 -6.24 34.15
N THR A 467 13.37 -5.99 34.88
CA THR A 467 12.06 -5.63 34.30
C THR A 467 12.08 -4.31 33.53
N ASP A 468 12.99 -3.42 33.91
CA ASP A 468 13.16 -2.13 33.23
C ASP A 468 13.88 -2.33 31.89
N ALA A 469 14.80 -3.30 31.78
CA ALA A 469 15.36 -3.70 30.49
C ALA A 469 14.33 -4.43 29.61
N ILE A 470 13.41 -5.23 30.19
CA ILE A 470 12.29 -5.80 29.43
C ILE A 470 11.35 -4.70 28.92
N ALA A 471 10.99 -3.73 29.77
CA ALA A 471 10.17 -2.58 29.36
C ALA A 471 10.85 -1.76 28.26
N GLY A 472 12.15 -1.46 28.42
CA GLY A 472 12.98 -0.76 27.45
C GLY A 472 13.06 -1.49 26.10
N TYR A 473 13.37 -2.79 26.11
CA TYR A 473 13.44 -3.63 24.91
C TYR A 473 12.12 -3.62 24.12
N VAL A 474 10.99 -3.82 24.81
CA VAL A 474 9.67 -3.86 24.19
C VAL A 474 9.24 -2.48 23.67
N GLN A 475 9.58 -1.40 24.38
CA GLN A 475 9.38 -0.02 23.91
C GLN A 475 10.25 0.29 22.67
N ALA A 476 11.53 -0.12 22.67
CA ALA A 476 12.45 0.05 21.54
C ALA A 476 11.95 -0.68 20.28
N LEU A 477 11.56 -1.95 20.42
CA LEU A 477 10.91 -2.73 19.37
C LEU A 477 9.66 -2.04 18.82
N ALA A 478 8.74 -1.63 19.71
CA ALA A 478 7.46 -1.03 19.34
C ALA A 478 7.62 0.30 18.59
N LEU A 479 8.63 1.10 18.92
CA LEU A 479 8.90 2.40 18.28
C LEU A 479 9.76 2.28 17.02
N GLY A 480 10.79 1.43 17.01
CA GLY A 480 11.72 1.27 15.89
C GLY A 480 11.19 0.43 14.74
N ARG A 481 10.47 -0.66 15.04
CA ARG A 481 9.89 -1.57 14.05
C ARG A 481 8.43 -1.23 13.75
N GLY A 482 7.65 -0.88 14.76
CA GLY A 482 6.26 -0.42 14.60
C GLY A 482 5.39 -1.39 13.77
N PRO A 483 4.55 -0.89 12.84
CA PRO A 483 3.75 -1.75 11.95
C PRO A 483 4.55 -2.68 11.03
N GLY A 484 5.87 -2.48 10.90
CA GLY A 484 6.79 -3.36 10.16
C GLY A 484 7.42 -4.46 11.01
N MET A 485 7.06 -4.58 12.29
CA MET A 485 7.45 -5.68 13.15
C MET A 485 6.80 -6.99 12.68
N ASP A 486 7.59 -8.05 12.53
CA ASP A 486 7.14 -9.40 12.18
C ASP A 486 6.37 -10.08 13.33
N ASP A 487 5.65 -11.16 13.03
CA ASP A 487 4.81 -11.85 14.02
C ASP A 487 5.61 -12.55 15.13
N ASN A 488 6.83 -13.01 14.85
CA ASN A 488 7.67 -13.69 15.84
C ASN A 488 8.22 -12.68 16.87
N SER A 489 8.78 -11.56 16.40
CA SER A 489 9.24 -10.47 17.27
C SER A 489 8.10 -9.87 18.09
N PHE A 490 6.90 -9.72 17.51
CA PHE A 490 5.71 -9.27 18.23
C PHE A 490 5.30 -10.24 19.34
N GLN A 491 5.32 -11.54 19.06
CA GLN A 491 4.97 -12.56 20.05
C GLN A 491 6.03 -12.69 21.16
N GLU A 492 7.32 -12.68 20.82
CA GLU A 492 8.42 -12.67 21.80
C GLU A 492 8.31 -11.45 22.74
N ALA A 493 8.13 -10.25 22.19
CA ALA A 493 7.93 -9.03 22.98
C ALA A 493 6.69 -9.11 23.90
N ARG A 494 5.61 -9.74 23.43
CA ARG A 494 4.37 -9.90 24.19
C ARG A 494 4.50 -10.92 25.32
N GLU A 495 5.18 -12.04 25.07
CA GLU A 495 5.48 -13.05 26.11
C GLU A 495 6.38 -12.46 27.19
N LEU A 496 7.46 -11.77 26.80
CA LEU A 496 8.39 -11.11 27.71
C LEU A 496 7.69 -10.08 28.62
N ILE A 497 6.88 -9.18 28.04
CA ILE A 497 6.23 -8.13 28.83
C ILE A 497 5.13 -8.70 29.75
N GLN A 498 4.45 -9.77 29.34
CA GLN A 498 3.45 -10.45 30.18
C GLN A 498 4.10 -11.24 31.33
N ALA A 499 5.20 -11.95 31.08
CA ALA A 499 5.97 -12.64 32.11
C ALA A 499 6.57 -11.68 33.14
N ALA A 500 7.08 -10.52 32.70
CA ALA A 500 7.53 -9.44 33.58
C ALA A 500 6.39 -8.87 34.44
N GLN A 501 5.22 -8.58 33.85
CA GLN A 501 4.03 -8.12 34.57
C GLN A 501 3.48 -9.15 35.57
N GLY A 502 3.66 -10.44 35.31
CA GLY A 502 3.32 -11.51 36.25
C GLY A 502 4.29 -11.63 37.43
N THR A 503 5.57 -11.29 37.22
CA THR A 503 6.64 -11.50 38.21
C THR A 503 6.86 -10.31 39.14
N ALA A 504 6.91 -9.08 38.59
CA ALA A 504 7.10 -7.85 39.38
C ALA A 504 5.79 -7.05 39.56
N GLY A 505 4.68 -7.57 39.05
CA GLY A 505 3.43 -6.82 38.95
C GLY A 505 3.43 -5.84 37.76
N LYS A 506 2.26 -5.26 37.50
CA LYS A 506 2.06 -4.32 36.40
C LYS A 506 2.63 -2.94 36.78
N THR A 507 3.92 -2.68 36.55
CA THR A 507 4.54 -1.36 36.78
C THR A 507 4.15 -0.36 35.67
N PRO A 508 4.24 0.97 35.90
CA PRO A 508 3.97 1.97 34.86
C PRO A 508 4.79 1.78 33.57
N ALA A 509 6.07 1.43 33.69
CA ALA A 509 6.96 1.17 32.55
C ALA A 509 6.48 -0.05 31.73
N LEU A 510 6.20 -1.18 32.39
CA LEU A 510 5.72 -2.40 31.75
C LEU A 510 4.35 -2.21 31.08
N LEU A 511 3.49 -1.34 31.63
CA LEU A 511 2.19 -1.00 31.05
C LEU A 511 2.31 -0.11 29.81
N VAL A 512 3.15 0.93 29.85
CA VAL A 512 3.43 1.80 28.69
C VAL A 512 4.05 1.01 27.54
N ALA A 513 5.05 0.17 27.82
CA ALA A 513 5.70 -0.67 26.82
C ALA A 513 4.72 -1.66 26.17
N HIS A 514 3.89 -2.35 26.97
CA HIS A 514 2.86 -3.25 26.43
C HIS A 514 1.82 -2.51 25.57
N ALA A 515 1.40 -1.31 25.98
CA ALA A 515 0.44 -0.52 25.22
C ALA A 515 1.03 0.00 23.89
N ASN A 516 2.29 0.43 23.87
CA ASN A 516 2.99 0.82 22.63
C ASN A 516 3.19 -0.40 21.69
N LEU A 517 3.51 -1.58 22.23
CA LEU A 517 3.57 -2.83 21.46
C LEU A 517 2.22 -3.14 20.78
N LEU A 518 1.12 -3.07 21.52
CA LEU A 518 -0.22 -3.28 20.97
C LEU A 518 -0.58 -2.23 19.89
N LEU A 519 -0.16 -0.97 20.04
CA LEU A 519 -0.31 0.05 19.01
C LEU A 519 0.49 -0.24 17.73
N ALA A 520 1.64 -0.91 17.81
CA ALA A 520 2.38 -1.38 16.64
C ALA A 520 1.53 -2.31 15.76
N ARG A 521 0.64 -3.12 16.37
CA ARG A 521 -0.36 -3.96 15.68
C ARG A 521 -1.81 -3.47 15.85
N SER A 522 -2.01 -2.15 15.95
CA SER A 522 -3.32 -1.47 16.08
C SER A 522 -4.42 -1.88 15.10
N ARG A 523 -4.10 -2.47 13.94
CA ARG A 523 -5.11 -2.98 12.98
C ARG A 523 -5.75 -4.31 13.40
N GLN A 524 -5.16 -5.03 14.36
CA GLN A 524 -5.74 -6.26 14.91
C GLN A 524 -6.92 -5.94 15.86
N PRO A 525 -8.01 -6.73 15.85
CA PRO A 525 -9.12 -6.54 16.78
C PRO A 525 -8.66 -6.61 18.25
N GLY A 526 -9.19 -5.71 19.10
CA GLY A 526 -8.84 -5.66 20.52
C GLY A 526 -7.64 -4.75 20.85
N ASN A 527 -6.54 -4.84 20.11
CA ASN A 527 -5.26 -4.20 20.47
C ASN A 527 -5.36 -2.69 20.77
N LEU A 528 -6.11 -1.91 19.98
CA LEU A 528 -6.33 -0.47 20.22
C LEU A 528 -7.06 -0.16 21.53
N GLU A 529 -7.96 -1.04 21.93
CA GLU A 529 -8.84 -0.90 23.10
C GLU A 529 -8.10 -1.38 24.37
N GLU A 530 -7.34 -2.48 24.26
CA GLU A 530 -6.42 -2.92 25.31
C GLU A 530 -5.31 -1.89 25.56
N ALA A 531 -4.69 -1.34 24.51
CA ALA A 531 -3.70 -0.26 24.65
C ALA A 531 -4.26 0.96 25.40
N ALA A 532 -5.50 1.36 25.09
CA ALA A 532 -6.17 2.45 25.80
C ALA A 532 -6.49 2.10 27.27
N GLN A 533 -6.90 0.87 27.57
CA GLN A 533 -7.12 0.40 28.95
C GLN A 533 -5.81 0.38 29.76
N LEU A 534 -4.72 -0.12 29.17
CA LEU A 534 -3.40 -0.13 29.79
C LEU A 534 -2.92 1.30 30.10
N ALA A 535 -3.02 2.22 29.14
CA ALA A 535 -2.69 3.63 29.33
C ALA A 535 -3.58 4.29 30.41
N THR A 536 -4.89 4.04 30.41
CA THR A 536 -5.79 4.51 31.48
C THR A 536 -5.35 4.00 32.86
N SER A 537 -4.88 2.74 32.94
CA SER A 537 -4.34 2.16 34.17
C SER A 537 -2.97 2.71 34.60
N VAL A 538 -2.27 3.45 33.74
CA VAL A 538 -1.07 4.23 34.08
C VAL A 538 -1.46 5.63 34.60
N LEU A 539 -2.48 6.27 34.01
CA LEU A 539 -2.97 7.57 34.51
C LEU A 539 -3.62 7.46 35.89
N ALA A 540 -4.28 6.34 36.19
CA ALA A 540 -4.90 6.07 37.49
C ALA A 540 -3.90 5.86 38.65
N ARG A 541 -2.59 5.88 38.40
CA ARG A 541 -1.54 5.57 39.37
C ARG A 541 -0.88 6.81 39.97
N PRO A 542 -0.92 6.99 41.30
CA PRO A 542 -0.15 8.02 41.98
C PRO A 542 1.36 7.90 41.70
N GLU A 543 1.89 6.67 41.65
CA GLU A 543 3.31 6.38 41.51
C GLU A 543 3.88 6.51 40.09
N ALA A 544 3.04 6.67 39.07
CA ALA A 544 3.51 6.88 37.70
C ALA A 544 4.12 8.28 37.56
N SER A 545 5.38 8.37 37.09
CA SER A 545 6.03 9.66 36.81
C SER A 545 5.39 10.37 35.61
N ASP A 546 5.61 11.68 35.49
CA ASP A 546 4.99 12.49 34.45
C ASP A 546 5.40 12.07 33.04
N ALA A 547 6.59 11.48 32.86
CA ALA A 547 7.00 10.85 31.60
C ALA A 547 6.12 9.63 31.25
N HIS A 548 5.83 8.75 32.21
CA HIS A 548 4.92 7.60 32.00
C HIS A 548 3.48 8.07 31.75
N LYS A 549 3.02 9.12 32.44
CA LYS A 549 1.70 9.73 32.22
C LYS A 549 1.62 10.38 30.84
N ALA A 550 2.68 11.07 30.39
CA ALA A 550 2.75 11.65 29.05
C ALA A 550 2.75 10.59 27.93
N GLU A 551 3.48 9.48 28.10
CA GLU A 551 3.40 8.32 27.20
C GLU A 551 1.99 7.68 27.21
N ALA A 552 1.35 7.56 28.37
CA ALA A 552 -0.01 7.04 28.46
C ALA A 552 -1.03 7.95 27.74
N HIS A 553 -0.95 9.27 27.91
CA HIS A 553 -1.73 10.23 27.12
C HIS A 553 -1.39 10.15 25.62
N LEU A 554 -0.13 9.98 25.23
CA LEU A 554 0.27 9.77 23.83
C LEU A 554 -0.35 8.48 23.23
N VAL A 555 -0.42 7.40 24.00
CA VAL A 555 -1.09 6.15 23.64
C VAL A 555 -2.60 6.38 23.48
N LEU A 556 -3.25 7.05 24.44
CA LEU A 556 -4.69 7.36 24.38
C LEU A 556 -5.01 8.21 23.15
N GLY A 557 -4.26 9.28 22.91
CA GLY A 557 -4.43 10.14 21.73
C GLY A 557 -4.33 9.34 20.44
N ARG A 558 -3.31 8.47 20.31
CA ARG A 558 -3.12 7.56 19.16
C ARG A 558 -4.27 6.55 19.01
N SER A 559 -4.81 6.01 20.10
CA SER A 559 -6.00 5.14 20.06
C SER A 559 -7.29 5.88 19.68
N GLN A 560 -7.39 7.17 20.00
CA GLN A 560 -8.61 7.97 19.81
C GLN A 560 -8.72 8.64 18.43
N VAL A 561 -7.63 8.81 17.65
CA VAL A 561 -7.64 9.50 16.34
C VAL A 561 -8.75 9.00 15.40
N ALA A 562 -9.04 7.70 15.42
CA ALA A 562 -10.03 7.05 14.58
C ALA A 562 -11.49 7.15 15.10
N THR A 563 -11.71 7.64 16.33
CA THR A 563 -13.02 7.64 17.00
C THR A 563 -13.47 9.03 17.49
N SER A 564 -12.56 9.88 17.97
CA SER A 564 -12.79 11.31 18.21
C SER A 564 -11.48 12.09 18.08
N ARG A 565 -11.47 13.08 17.17
CA ARG A 565 -10.33 13.97 16.94
C ARG A 565 -10.16 14.95 18.11
N GLU A 566 -11.28 15.34 18.71
CA GLU A 566 -11.40 16.31 19.79
C GLU A 566 -10.81 15.76 21.08
N LEU A 567 -11.09 14.49 21.41
CA LEU A 567 -10.46 13.80 22.53
C LEU A 567 -8.97 13.53 22.24
N ALA A 568 -8.64 13.01 21.05
CA ALA A 568 -7.24 12.73 20.69
C ALA A 568 -6.33 13.96 20.83
N ASN A 569 -6.80 15.14 20.43
CA ASN A 569 -6.08 16.39 20.60
C ASN A 569 -5.94 16.83 22.07
N GLN A 570 -6.95 16.58 22.92
CA GLN A 570 -6.85 16.83 24.37
C GLN A 570 -5.81 15.92 25.03
N GLU A 571 -5.72 14.65 24.62
CA GLU A 571 -4.68 13.73 25.09
C GLU A 571 -3.28 14.18 24.65
N PHE A 572 -3.11 14.58 23.38
CA PHE A 572 -1.83 15.14 22.91
C PHE A 572 -1.44 16.42 23.66
N ASP A 573 -2.40 17.31 23.94
CA ASP A 573 -2.16 18.50 24.75
C ASP A 573 -1.84 18.19 26.22
N ALA A 574 -2.40 17.12 26.80
CA ALA A 574 -2.05 16.64 28.13
C ALA A 574 -0.63 16.06 28.16
N ALA A 575 -0.27 15.21 27.18
CA ALA A 575 1.08 14.67 27.02
C ALA A 575 2.13 15.79 26.88
N ARG A 576 1.85 16.80 26.04
CA ARG A 576 2.74 17.95 25.81
C ARG A 576 2.93 18.83 27.06
N LYS A 577 1.94 18.89 27.97
CA LYS A 577 2.04 19.62 29.25
C LYS A 577 2.89 18.88 30.28
N LEU A 578 2.76 17.55 30.35
CA LEU A 578 3.49 16.70 31.29
C LEU A 578 4.95 16.47 30.89
N ALA A 579 5.21 16.27 29.59
CA ALA A 579 6.55 16.12 29.04
C ALA A 579 6.72 16.98 27.77
N PRO A 580 7.08 18.28 27.91
CA PRO A 580 7.28 19.18 26.78
C PRO A 580 8.37 18.73 25.80
N ASN A 581 9.27 17.84 26.24
CA ASN A 581 10.34 17.20 25.49
C ASN A 581 9.96 15.83 24.89
N LEU A 582 8.75 15.29 25.10
CA LEU A 582 8.30 14.04 24.49
C LEU A 582 7.99 14.27 22.99
N LYS A 583 9.05 14.37 22.19
CA LYS A 583 9.01 14.85 20.79
C LYS A 583 8.04 14.07 19.89
N ARG A 584 7.68 12.81 20.20
CA ARG A 584 6.69 12.04 19.42
C ARG A 584 5.29 12.63 19.44
N VAL A 585 4.93 13.39 20.48
CA VAL A 585 3.58 13.98 20.62
C VAL A 585 3.26 14.87 19.42
N ASP A 586 4.20 15.69 18.98
CA ASP A 586 3.99 16.59 17.84
C ASP A 586 3.92 15.83 16.51
N TYR A 587 4.71 14.76 16.34
CA TYR A 587 4.63 13.90 15.15
C TYR A 587 3.28 13.17 15.05
N TYR A 588 2.81 12.53 16.12
CA TYR A 588 1.51 11.83 16.09
C TYR A 588 0.31 12.80 16.07
N SER A 589 0.42 13.97 16.69
CA SER A 589 -0.53 15.07 16.54
C SER A 589 -0.59 15.57 15.09
N ALA A 590 0.55 15.68 14.41
CA ALA A 590 0.58 16.04 12.98
C ALA A 590 -0.16 15.03 12.11
N LEU A 591 0.10 13.73 12.29
CA LEU A 591 -0.59 12.67 11.53
C LEU A 591 -2.12 12.67 11.81
N ALA A 592 -2.53 12.98 13.03
CA ALA A 592 -3.95 13.14 13.37
C ALA A 592 -4.58 14.36 12.66
N HIS A 593 -3.87 15.50 12.58
CA HIS A 593 -4.31 16.66 11.81
C HIS A 593 -4.31 16.41 10.28
N GLU A 594 -3.34 15.65 9.75
CA GLU A 594 -3.29 15.24 8.33
C GLU A 594 -4.49 14.35 7.97
N GLN A 595 -4.80 13.36 8.81
CA GLN A 595 -6.02 12.53 8.70
C GLN A 595 -7.31 13.35 8.94
N ALA A 596 -7.22 14.48 9.65
CA ALA A 596 -8.34 15.39 9.84
C ALA A 596 -8.63 16.30 8.63
N GLY A 597 -7.70 16.43 7.68
CA GLY A 597 -7.76 17.42 6.60
C GLY A 597 -7.24 18.81 6.99
N GLN A 598 -6.57 18.91 8.15
CA GLN A 598 -6.09 20.15 8.76
C GLN A 598 -4.59 20.33 8.48
N TYR A 599 -4.24 20.40 7.20
CA TYR A 599 -2.85 20.38 6.71
C TYR A 599 -1.99 21.51 7.27
N GLY A 600 -2.55 22.69 7.51
CA GLY A 600 -1.84 23.81 8.15
C GLY A 600 -1.45 23.52 9.60
N LEU A 601 -2.32 22.85 10.36
CA LEU A 601 -2.01 22.40 11.72
C LEU A 601 -1.02 21.23 11.71
N ALA A 602 -1.18 20.28 10.79
CA ALA A 602 -0.25 19.15 10.64
C ALA A 602 1.18 19.64 10.40
N LEU A 603 1.37 20.54 9.42
CA LEU A 603 2.66 21.14 9.10
C LEU A 603 3.24 21.94 10.28
N LYS A 604 2.41 22.68 11.03
CA LYS A 604 2.86 23.42 12.23
C LYS A 604 3.41 22.49 13.32
N GLN A 605 2.79 21.35 13.57
CA GLN A 605 3.30 20.38 14.55
C GLN A 605 4.59 19.70 14.04
N LEU A 606 4.70 19.41 12.74
CA LEU A 606 5.95 18.89 12.14
C LEU A 606 7.10 19.91 12.21
N SER A 607 6.83 21.20 12.00
CA SER A 607 7.82 22.27 12.25
C SER A 607 8.29 22.26 13.70
N ARG A 608 7.38 22.23 14.69
CA ARG A 608 7.74 22.15 16.12
C ARG A 608 8.59 20.91 16.44
N ARG A 609 8.28 19.76 15.83
CA ARG A 609 9.08 18.54 15.95
C ARG A 609 10.48 18.71 15.34
N MET A 610 10.61 19.33 14.17
CA MET A 610 11.91 19.62 13.54
C MET A 610 12.72 20.71 14.27
N GLU A 611 12.07 21.62 14.98
CA GLU A 611 12.73 22.57 15.90
C GLU A 611 13.33 21.85 17.12
N LEU A 612 12.64 20.84 17.65
CA LEU A 612 13.11 19.98 18.74
C LEU A 612 14.08 18.86 18.28
N ASP A 613 14.11 18.55 16.98
CA ASP A 613 15.06 17.62 16.36
C ASP A 613 15.32 17.90 14.87
N PRO A 614 16.35 18.71 14.53
CA PRO A 614 16.74 18.97 13.16
C PRO A 614 17.31 17.76 12.39
N GLN A 615 17.44 16.58 13.02
CA GLN A 615 17.85 15.32 12.40
C GLN A 615 16.68 14.37 12.11
N ASP A 616 15.45 14.68 12.55
CA ASP A 616 14.30 13.81 12.41
C ASP A 616 13.79 13.68 10.96
N TRP A 617 14.32 12.69 10.25
CA TRP A 617 13.92 12.37 8.88
C TRP A 617 12.40 12.18 8.72
N ASN A 618 11.74 11.51 9.67
CA ASN A 618 10.33 11.15 9.57
C ASN A 618 9.42 12.39 9.45
N SER A 619 9.71 13.46 10.20
CA SER A 619 8.90 14.69 10.14
C SER A 619 9.22 15.55 8.93
N LEU A 620 10.48 15.54 8.47
CA LEU A 620 10.87 16.22 7.23
C LEU A 620 10.20 15.56 6.02
N GLU A 621 10.22 14.22 5.95
CA GLU A 621 9.55 13.43 4.93
C GLU A 621 8.02 13.59 4.98
N ALA A 622 7.42 13.59 6.18
CA ALA A 622 5.98 13.84 6.34
C ALA A 622 5.59 15.27 5.92
N ALA A 623 6.37 16.29 6.28
CA ALA A 623 6.10 17.68 5.90
C ALA A 623 6.25 17.86 4.38
N ALA A 624 7.30 17.29 3.79
CA ALA A 624 7.49 17.28 2.35
C ALA A 624 6.36 16.54 1.61
N ARG A 625 5.92 15.36 2.09
CA ARG A 625 4.74 14.65 1.57
C ARG A 625 3.52 15.56 1.57
N ILE A 626 3.16 16.13 2.72
CA ILE A 626 1.98 16.99 2.85
C ILE A 626 2.08 18.19 1.90
N TYR A 627 3.25 18.84 1.80
CA TYR A 627 3.46 19.93 0.85
C TYR A 627 3.24 19.51 -0.61
N VAL A 628 3.67 18.33 -1.05
CA VAL A 628 3.35 17.82 -2.41
C VAL A 628 1.84 17.52 -2.54
N GLU A 629 1.22 16.91 -1.54
CA GLU A 629 -0.21 16.57 -1.58
C GLU A 629 -1.16 17.77 -1.60
N VAL A 630 -0.76 18.91 -1.01
CA VAL A 630 -1.48 20.19 -1.13
C VAL A 630 -1.00 21.01 -2.36
N GLY A 631 -0.09 20.45 -3.16
CA GLY A 631 0.44 21.04 -4.40
C GLY A 631 1.34 22.25 -4.20
N GLU A 632 2.03 22.34 -3.07
CA GLU A 632 3.05 23.35 -2.73
C GLU A 632 4.46 22.73 -2.88
N THR A 633 4.70 22.06 -4.02
CA THR A 633 5.89 21.22 -4.30
C THR A 633 7.22 21.93 -4.07
N ASP A 634 7.30 23.24 -4.33
CA ASP A 634 8.52 24.02 -4.08
C ASP A 634 8.85 24.17 -2.58
N ARG A 635 7.83 24.18 -1.69
CA ARG A 635 8.06 24.13 -0.24
C ARG A 635 8.62 22.76 0.17
N ALA A 636 8.15 21.67 -0.45
CA ALA A 636 8.70 20.32 -0.26
C ALA A 636 10.16 20.22 -0.76
N ARG A 637 10.47 20.78 -1.94
CA ARG A 637 11.85 20.84 -2.48
C ARG A 637 12.77 21.58 -1.51
N LYS A 638 12.34 22.75 -1.03
CA LYS A 638 13.14 23.57 -0.10
C LYS A 638 13.53 22.83 1.18
N LEU A 639 12.64 22.02 1.77
CA LEU A 639 12.98 21.21 2.96
C LEU A 639 14.18 20.28 2.71
N TYR A 640 14.20 19.58 1.57
CA TYR A 640 15.32 18.69 1.23
C TYR A 640 16.59 19.46 0.81
N GLU A 641 16.46 20.63 0.17
CA GLU A 641 17.60 21.49 -0.16
C GLU A 641 18.25 22.09 1.10
N ASP A 642 17.45 22.58 2.06
CA ASP A 642 17.94 23.10 3.33
C ASP A 642 18.56 21.97 4.19
N ARG A 643 18.00 20.76 4.12
CA ARG A 643 18.63 19.55 4.69
C ARG A 643 20.01 19.24 4.09
N LEU A 644 20.19 19.39 2.78
CA LEU A 644 21.49 19.19 2.12
C LEU A 644 22.50 20.31 2.43
N LYS A 645 22.04 21.54 2.67
CA LYS A 645 22.90 22.64 3.16
C LYS A 645 23.41 22.35 4.58
N ALA A 646 22.53 21.86 5.46
CA ALA A 646 22.89 21.49 6.83
C ALA A 646 23.73 20.21 6.92
N LYS A 647 23.54 19.26 6.00
CA LYS A 647 24.30 18.00 5.93
C LYS A 647 24.63 17.66 4.49
N ALA A 648 25.76 18.18 4.02
CA ALA A 648 26.32 17.87 2.71
C ALA A 648 26.49 16.35 2.54
N GLY A 649 25.98 15.80 1.43
CA GLY A 649 26.03 14.36 1.16
C GLY A 649 24.98 13.52 1.89
N ASP A 650 23.92 14.09 2.48
CA ASP A 650 22.79 13.29 2.95
C ASP A 650 22.10 12.57 1.77
N VAL A 651 22.33 11.26 1.68
CA VAL A 651 21.88 10.41 0.57
C VAL A 651 20.35 10.35 0.50
N ARG A 652 19.66 10.37 1.65
CA ARG A 652 18.19 10.32 1.68
C ARG A 652 17.59 11.61 1.13
N ALA A 653 18.11 12.77 1.54
CA ALA A 653 17.68 14.06 0.98
C ALA A 653 18.01 14.19 -0.52
N SER A 654 19.16 13.68 -0.95
CA SER A 654 19.57 13.65 -2.37
C SER A 654 18.64 12.77 -3.22
N LEU A 655 18.30 11.59 -2.72
CA LEU A 655 17.36 10.66 -3.36
C LEU A 655 15.95 11.24 -3.40
N ALA A 656 15.45 11.78 -2.28
CA ALA A 656 14.13 12.38 -2.19
C ALA A 656 13.93 13.56 -3.14
N LEU A 657 14.95 14.41 -3.37
CA LEU A 657 14.91 15.44 -4.40
C LEU A 657 14.83 14.86 -5.82
N ALA A 658 15.54 13.78 -6.10
CA ALA A 658 15.44 13.14 -7.41
C ALA A 658 14.07 12.48 -7.62
N VAL A 659 13.50 11.87 -6.57
CA VAL A 659 12.13 11.32 -6.58
C VAL A 659 11.10 12.43 -6.82
N LEU A 660 11.20 13.55 -6.10
CA LEU A 660 10.34 14.72 -6.26
C LEU A 660 10.32 15.21 -7.73
N ARG A 661 11.50 15.31 -8.35
CA ARG A 661 11.66 15.76 -9.75
C ARG A 661 10.87 14.92 -10.74
N TYR A 662 10.95 13.58 -10.69
CA TYR A 662 10.24 12.75 -11.69
C TYR A 662 8.78 12.46 -11.34
N GLN A 663 8.40 12.48 -10.05
CA GLN A 663 7.04 12.12 -9.62
C GLN A 663 6.09 13.33 -9.50
N ALA A 664 6.57 14.44 -8.95
CA ALA A 664 5.74 15.62 -8.66
C ALA A 664 5.98 16.80 -9.63
N GLU A 665 7.22 16.98 -10.10
CA GLU A 665 7.62 18.15 -10.92
C GLU A 665 7.60 17.87 -12.43
N GLY A 666 7.44 16.62 -12.85
CA GLY A 666 7.50 16.18 -14.25
C GLY A 666 8.91 16.23 -14.87
N ASN A 667 9.93 16.68 -14.13
CA ASN A 667 11.31 16.80 -14.59
C ASN A 667 12.09 15.47 -14.45
N ALA A 668 11.60 14.44 -15.12
CA ALA A 668 12.20 13.10 -15.07
C ALA A 668 13.62 13.04 -15.65
N ARG A 669 13.96 13.92 -16.59
CA ARG A 669 15.33 14.00 -17.15
C ARG A 669 16.36 14.41 -16.09
N ASP A 670 16.02 15.34 -15.20
CA ASP A 670 16.96 15.81 -14.16
C ASP A 670 16.97 14.92 -12.92
N ALA A 671 15.90 14.13 -12.71
CA ALA A 671 15.95 12.99 -11.83
C ALA A 671 16.93 11.92 -12.34
N VAL A 672 16.84 11.52 -13.62
CA VAL A 672 17.78 10.55 -14.24
C VAL A 672 19.23 11.03 -14.13
N ARG A 673 19.51 12.33 -14.31
CA ARG A 673 20.85 12.90 -14.09
C ARG A 673 21.31 12.72 -12.64
N ALA A 674 20.53 13.20 -11.66
CA ALA A 674 20.88 13.11 -10.24
C ALA A 674 21.00 11.67 -9.72
N LEU A 675 20.12 10.77 -10.16
CA LEU A 675 20.15 9.35 -9.79
C LEU A 675 21.39 8.66 -10.37
N LYS A 676 21.78 8.96 -11.62
CA LYS A 676 23.05 8.48 -12.19
C LYS A 676 24.25 8.98 -11.39
N ASP A 677 24.24 10.24 -10.93
CA ASP A 677 25.31 10.76 -10.08
C ASP A 677 25.38 10.07 -8.70
N LEU A 678 24.24 9.71 -8.09
CA LEU A 678 24.20 8.87 -6.90
C LEU A 678 24.76 7.46 -7.16
N THR A 679 24.39 6.82 -8.29
CA THR A 679 24.86 5.45 -8.60
C THR A 679 26.39 5.34 -8.77
N LYS A 680 27.09 6.43 -9.11
CA LYS A 680 28.58 6.46 -9.14
C LYS A 680 29.21 6.14 -7.79
N ASN A 681 28.49 6.41 -6.69
CA ASN A 681 28.91 6.13 -5.33
C ASN A 681 28.17 4.93 -4.71
N ALA A 682 27.43 4.13 -5.49
CA ALA A 682 26.60 3.03 -4.97
C ALA A 682 27.36 2.03 -4.08
N THR A 683 28.65 1.80 -4.34
CA THR A 683 29.53 0.93 -3.54
C THR A 683 29.91 1.51 -2.17
N ARG A 684 29.59 2.78 -1.90
CA ARG A 684 29.75 3.45 -0.59
C ARG A 684 28.44 3.43 0.22
N TYR A 685 27.35 2.92 -0.35
CA TYR A 685 26.05 2.82 0.30
C TYR A 685 25.79 1.35 0.66
N GLY A 686 24.95 1.11 1.67
CA GLY A 686 24.51 -0.25 1.99
C GLY A 686 23.76 -0.88 0.81
N PRO A 687 23.77 -2.23 0.64
CA PRO A 687 23.11 -2.89 -0.50
C PRO A 687 21.63 -2.51 -0.67
N ARG A 688 20.94 -2.23 0.44
CA ARG A 688 19.59 -1.67 0.48
C ARG A 688 19.52 -0.30 -0.21
N ASP A 689 20.18 0.70 0.35
CA ASP A 689 20.15 2.09 -0.15
C ASP A 689 20.62 2.16 -1.62
N ALA A 690 21.63 1.36 -1.98
CA ALA A 690 22.10 1.24 -3.36
C ALA A 690 21.01 0.68 -4.31
N SER A 691 20.32 -0.40 -3.94
CA SER A 691 19.24 -0.98 -4.75
C SER A 691 17.98 -0.11 -4.81
N GLU A 692 17.71 0.68 -3.77
CA GLU A 692 16.65 1.69 -3.75
C GLU A 692 16.93 2.82 -4.76
N ILE A 693 18.17 3.36 -4.78
CA ILE A 693 18.61 4.34 -5.78
C ILE A 693 18.51 3.77 -7.21
N TRP A 694 18.94 2.52 -7.44
CA TRP A 694 18.82 1.86 -8.74
C TRP A 694 17.35 1.66 -9.16
N SER A 695 16.46 1.33 -8.24
CA SER A 695 15.01 1.18 -8.52
C SER A 695 14.36 2.51 -8.88
N HIS A 696 14.72 3.60 -8.20
CA HIS A 696 14.27 4.93 -8.57
C HIS A 696 14.86 5.39 -9.92
N LEU A 697 16.11 5.01 -10.25
CA LEU A 697 16.66 5.24 -11.59
C LEU A 697 15.88 4.46 -12.66
N ALA A 698 15.47 3.22 -12.38
CA ALA A 698 14.65 2.44 -13.31
C ALA A 698 13.31 3.12 -13.59
N ALA A 699 12.63 3.59 -12.54
CA ALA A 699 11.38 4.33 -12.66
C ALA A 699 11.54 5.67 -13.40
N ALA A 700 12.64 6.39 -13.17
CA ALA A 700 12.92 7.67 -13.83
C ALA A 700 13.28 7.49 -15.32
N GLU A 701 14.10 6.49 -15.67
CA GLU A 701 14.44 6.15 -17.07
C GLU A 701 13.18 5.72 -17.84
N ARG A 702 12.34 4.84 -17.26
CA ARG A 702 11.05 4.46 -17.87
C ARG A 702 10.11 5.66 -18.03
N THR A 703 10.09 6.56 -17.05
CA THR A 703 9.30 7.81 -17.13
C THR A 703 9.74 8.70 -18.30
N VAL A 704 11.05 8.73 -18.61
CA VAL A 704 11.63 9.44 -19.79
C VAL A 704 11.41 8.69 -21.12
N GLY A 705 11.03 7.41 -21.08
CA GLY A 705 10.90 6.55 -22.27
C GLY A 705 12.20 5.85 -22.68
N ASN A 706 13.11 5.62 -21.73
CA ASN A 706 14.37 4.91 -21.94
C ASN A 706 14.32 3.50 -21.33
N ASP A 707 13.55 2.61 -21.95
CA ASP A 707 13.33 1.23 -21.51
C ASP A 707 14.63 0.45 -21.26
N ALA A 708 15.62 0.58 -22.15
CA ALA A 708 16.90 -0.09 -22.01
C ALA A 708 17.69 0.41 -20.79
N GLY A 709 17.60 1.71 -20.48
CA GLY A 709 18.09 2.29 -19.23
C GLY A 709 17.33 1.78 -18.01
N ALA A 710 16.00 1.66 -18.11
CA ALA A 710 15.14 1.20 -17.05
C ALA A 710 15.41 -0.26 -16.66
N VAL A 711 15.43 -1.17 -17.64
CA VAL A 711 15.75 -2.60 -17.46
C VAL A 711 17.17 -2.77 -16.91
N LYS A 712 18.15 -2.02 -17.42
CA LYS A 712 19.51 -2.03 -16.87
C LYS A 712 19.54 -1.61 -15.40
N ALA A 713 18.89 -0.51 -15.04
CA ALA A 713 18.84 -0.03 -13.65
C ALA A 713 18.11 -1.03 -12.72
N ALA A 714 17.01 -1.62 -13.17
CA ALA A 714 16.31 -2.69 -12.44
C ALA A 714 17.21 -3.93 -12.26
N THR A 715 18.02 -4.28 -13.27
CA THR A 715 18.99 -5.38 -13.17
C THR A 715 20.03 -5.12 -12.09
N GLU A 716 20.61 -3.91 -12.01
CA GLU A 716 21.58 -3.56 -10.96
C GLU A 716 20.95 -3.54 -9.55
N ALA A 717 19.69 -3.11 -9.42
CA ALA A 717 18.95 -3.24 -8.15
C ALA A 717 18.79 -4.71 -7.73
N LEU A 718 18.35 -5.57 -8.65
CA LEU A 718 18.10 -7.00 -8.39
C LEU A 718 19.38 -7.81 -8.14
N LYS A 719 20.55 -7.38 -8.62
CA LYS A 719 21.84 -7.99 -8.22
C LYS A 719 22.14 -7.79 -6.72
N ALA A 720 21.75 -6.65 -6.16
CA ALA A 720 22.00 -6.32 -4.76
C ALA A 720 20.88 -6.82 -3.83
N VAL A 721 19.62 -6.78 -4.27
CA VAL A 721 18.45 -7.31 -3.55
C VAL A 721 17.54 -8.04 -4.55
N PRO A 722 17.72 -9.37 -4.76
CA PRO A 722 16.95 -10.14 -5.74
C PRO A 722 15.43 -10.16 -5.51
N ALA A 723 14.97 -9.86 -4.31
CA ALA A 723 13.56 -9.80 -3.94
C ALA A 723 13.02 -8.37 -3.82
N MET A 724 13.53 -7.40 -4.60
CA MET A 724 13.09 -6.00 -4.54
C MET A 724 11.87 -5.73 -5.44
N PRO A 725 10.65 -5.56 -4.87
CA PRO A 725 9.41 -5.47 -5.66
C PRO A 725 9.35 -4.22 -6.53
N GLU A 726 10.00 -3.13 -6.15
CA GLU A 726 10.10 -1.88 -6.93
C GLU A 726 10.81 -2.10 -8.27
N ALA A 727 11.97 -2.77 -8.24
CA ALA A 727 12.75 -3.09 -9.44
C ALA A 727 12.00 -4.08 -10.35
N HIS A 728 11.41 -5.12 -9.76
CA HIS A 728 10.54 -6.06 -10.49
C HIS A 728 9.36 -5.35 -11.16
N LEU A 729 8.69 -4.41 -10.47
CA LEU A 729 7.59 -3.64 -11.04
C LEU A 729 8.03 -2.78 -12.23
N GLN A 730 9.17 -2.08 -12.15
CA GLN A 730 9.61 -1.24 -13.28
C GLN A 730 10.02 -2.07 -14.51
N TRP A 731 10.63 -3.25 -14.31
CA TRP A 731 10.91 -4.18 -15.42
C TRP A 731 9.61 -4.76 -16.00
N PHE A 732 8.68 -5.19 -15.14
CA PHE A 732 7.35 -5.69 -15.55
C PHE A 732 6.59 -4.70 -16.43
N LEU A 733 6.60 -3.40 -16.07
CA LEU A 733 5.95 -2.36 -16.86
C LEU A 733 6.61 -2.20 -18.25
N VAL A 734 7.95 -2.22 -18.34
CA VAL A 734 8.65 -2.26 -19.64
C VAL A 734 8.29 -3.51 -20.44
N ALA A 735 8.23 -4.68 -19.80
CA ALA A 735 7.86 -5.93 -20.47
C ALA A 735 6.41 -5.92 -20.99
N LEU A 736 5.47 -5.28 -20.28
CA LEU A 736 4.11 -5.03 -20.78
C LEU A 736 4.10 -4.07 -21.98
N GLU A 737 4.86 -2.97 -21.93
CA GLU A 737 4.97 -1.99 -23.02
C GLU A 737 5.62 -2.64 -24.28
N GLN A 738 6.60 -3.54 -24.10
CA GLN A 738 7.31 -4.28 -25.16
C GLN A 738 6.63 -5.60 -25.59
N LYS A 739 5.59 -6.04 -24.87
CA LYS A 739 4.86 -7.31 -25.08
C LYS A 739 5.69 -8.58 -24.87
N ASP A 740 6.73 -8.51 -24.03
CA ASP A 740 7.50 -9.68 -23.59
C ASP A 740 6.73 -10.45 -22.50
N VAL A 741 6.01 -11.48 -22.94
CA VAL A 741 5.25 -12.40 -22.08
C VAL A 741 6.15 -13.08 -21.04
N ALA A 742 7.39 -13.42 -21.39
CA ALA A 742 8.28 -14.19 -20.54
C ALA A 742 8.86 -13.34 -19.41
N ALA A 743 9.39 -12.16 -19.74
CA ALA A 743 9.89 -11.21 -18.74
C ALA A 743 8.73 -10.70 -17.85
N ALA A 744 7.57 -10.38 -18.42
CA ALA A 744 6.42 -9.93 -17.63
C ALA A 744 5.96 -11.02 -16.63
N ARG A 745 5.83 -12.28 -17.08
CA ARG A 745 5.41 -13.38 -16.18
C ARG A 745 6.44 -13.66 -15.08
N GLU A 746 7.74 -13.50 -15.35
CA GLU A 746 8.77 -13.67 -14.31
C GLU A 746 8.74 -12.51 -13.30
N HIS A 747 8.78 -11.26 -13.78
CA HIS A 747 8.87 -10.12 -12.88
C HIS A 747 7.59 -9.86 -12.07
N LEU A 748 6.41 -10.30 -12.54
CA LEU A 748 5.15 -10.29 -11.76
C LEU A 748 5.30 -11.00 -10.40
N LYS A 749 5.98 -12.14 -10.37
CA LYS A 749 6.19 -12.94 -9.14
C LYS A 749 6.94 -12.13 -8.06
N GLY A 750 7.83 -11.23 -8.48
CA GLY A 750 8.67 -10.46 -7.57
C GLY A 750 7.93 -9.41 -6.74
N PHE A 751 6.73 -8.99 -7.15
CA PHE A 751 5.92 -8.02 -6.41
C PHE A 751 4.51 -8.51 -6.02
N GLN A 752 4.11 -9.72 -6.42
CA GLN A 752 2.80 -10.29 -6.07
C GLN A 752 2.62 -10.45 -4.54
N GLY A 753 1.50 -9.98 -4.01
CA GLY A 753 1.22 -9.88 -2.58
C GLY A 753 2.03 -8.79 -1.85
N ARG A 754 2.75 -7.92 -2.56
CA ARG A 754 3.75 -7.00 -1.98
C ARG A 754 3.58 -5.54 -2.41
N LEU A 755 2.63 -5.22 -3.28
CA LEU A 755 2.21 -3.84 -3.52
C LEU A 755 1.32 -3.34 -2.37
N GLU A 756 1.50 -2.07 -1.98
CA GLU A 756 0.66 -1.42 -0.96
C GLU A 756 -0.79 -1.18 -1.44
N ASP A 757 -1.00 -1.22 -2.76
CA ASP A 757 -2.30 -1.14 -3.42
C ASP A 757 -2.62 -2.49 -4.07
N ALA A 758 -3.40 -3.31 -3.37
CA ALA A 758 -3.85 -4.61 -3.87
C ALA A 758 -4.80 -4.49 -5.07
N ALA A 759 -5.49 -3.36 -5.26
CA ALA A 759 -6.33 -3.15 -6.43
C ALA A 759 -5.49 -2.83 -7.68
N LEU A 760 -4.41 -2.05 -7.54
CA LEU A 760 -3.37 -1.92 -8.57
C LEU A 760 -2.75 -3.28 -8.91
N GLU A 761 -2.43 -4.11 -7.91
CA GLU A 761 -1.88 -5.44 -8.18
C GLU A 761 -2.81 -6.29 -9.05
N LYS A 762 -4.13 -6.26 -8.81
CA LYS A 762 -5.10 -6.97 -9.66
C LYS A 762 -5.32 -6.32 -11.03
N VAL A 763 -5.08 -5.01 -11.19
CA VAL A 763 -4.94 -4.39 -12.52
C VAL A 763 -3.70 -4.94 -13.25
N LEU A 764 -2.56 -5.07 -12.57
CA LEU A 764 -1.32 -5.54 -13.20
C LEU A 764 -1.37 -7.06 -13.52
N GLU A 765 -1.98 -7.88 -12.66
CA GLU A 765 -2.31 -9.28 -12.98
C GLU A 765 -3.24 -9.36 -14.20
N GLY A 766 -4.34 -8.58 -14.24
CA GLY A 766 -5.24 -8.55 -15.39
C GLY A 766 -4.55 -8.09 -16.69
N ARG A 767 -3.58 -7.18 -16.60
CA ARG A 767 -2.72 -6.76 -17.71
C ARG A 767 -1.78 -7.87 -18.20
N MET A 768 -1.32 -8.77 -17.31
CA MET A 768 -0.55 -9.96 -17.68
C MET A 768 -1.43 -10.96 -18.45
N HIS A 769 -2.59 -11.35 -17.90
CA HIS A 769 -3.55 -12.24 -18.57
C HIS A 769 -3.97 -11.69 -19.95
N LEU A 770 -4.18 -10.37 -20.08
CA LEU A 770 -4.51 -9.72 -21.36
C LEU A 770 -3.36 -9.80 -22.39
N LEU A 771 -2.10 -9.75 -21.93
CA LEU A 771 -0.92 -9.94 -22.78
C LEU A 771 -0.74 -11.42 -23.19
N GLU A 772 -1.18 -12.36 -22.36
CA GLU A 772 -1.21 -13.80 -22.67
C GLU A 772 -2.37 -14.21 -23.59
N GLY A 773 -3.35 -13.32 -23.81
CA GLY A 773 -4.58 -13.60 -24.55
C GLY A 773 -5.68 -14.27 -23.71
N ASP A 774 -5.44 -14.51 -22.42
CA ASP A 774 -6.45 -15.00 -21.48
C ASP A 774 -7.40 -13.86 -21.08
N VAL A 775 -8.37 -13.60 -21.95
CA VAL A 775 -9.41 -12.60 -21.71
C VAL A 775 -10.30 -12.96 -20.51
N ALA A 776 -10.49 -14.26 -20.21
CA ALA A 776 -11.31 -14.68 -19.07
C ALA A 776 -10.64 -14.32 -17.74
N GLY A 777 -9.37 -14.71 -17.55
CA GLY A 777 -8.56 -14.32 -16.41
C GLY A 777 -8.38 -12.81 -16.32
N ALA A 778 -8.15 -12.12 -17.45
CA ALA A 778 -8.04 -10.66 -17.47
C ALA A 778 -9.32 -9.98 -16.94
N GLN A 779 -10.49 -10.34 -17.46
CA GLN A 779 -11.77 -9.82 -16.97
C GLN A 779 -11.99 -10.13 -15.48
N GLU A 780 -11.67 -11.36 -15.03
CA GLU A 780 -11.80 -11.79 -13.62
C GLU A 780 -10.94 -10.90 -12.70
N ARG A 781 -9.69 -10.61 -13.08
CA ARG A 781 -8.78 -9.76 -12.29
C ARG A 781 -9.13 -8.29 -12.31
N PHE A 782 -9.61 -7.74 -13.41
CA PHE A 782 -10.17 -6.37 -13.42
C PHE A 782 -11.43 -6.27 -12.54
N GLN A 783 -12.29 -7.29 -12.54
CA GLN A 783 -13.43 -7.37 -11.63
C GLN A 783 -13.02 -7.60 -10.15
N GLN A 784 -11.87 -8.24 -9.88
CA GLN A 784 -11.28 -8.25 -8.52
C GLN A 784 -10.79 -6.86 -8.11
N ALA A 785 -10.10 -6.13 -9.00
CA ALA A 785 -9.62 -4.77 -8.72
C ALA A 785 -10.77 -3.80 -8.36
N VAL A 786 -11.85 -3.78 -9.14
CA VAL A 786 -13.04 -2.96 -8.85
C VAL A 786 -13.78 -3.39 -7.57
N ARG A 787 -13.68 -4.66 -7.16
CA ARG A 787 -14.21 -5.15 -5.86
C ARG A 787 -13.33 -4.76 -4.66
N LEU A 788 -12.03 -4.56 -4.86
CA LEU A 788 -11.10 -4.07 -3.84
C LEU A 788 -11.19 -2.54 -3.68
N ASP A 789 -11.36 -1.82 -4.78
CA ASP A 789 -11.53 -0.36 -4.81
C ASP A 789 -12.43 0.05 -5.99
N ASP A 790 -13.65 0.53 -5.69
CA ASP A 790 -14.65 0.85 -6.72
C ASP A 790 -14.28 2.10 -7.55
N ARG A 791 -13.26 2.84 -7.14
CA ARG A 791 -12.72 4.03 -7.81
C ARG A 791 -11.72 3.67 -8.92
N ARG A 792 -11.41 2.39 -9.15
CA ARG A 792 -10.52 1.91 -10.23
C ARG A 792 -11.22 1.89 -11.59
N MET A 793 -11.43 3.08 -12.14
CA MET A 793 -11.96 3.26 -13.48
C MET A 793 -11.00 2.73 -14.56
N ASP A 794 -9.68 2.70 -14.29
CA ASP A 794 -8.68 2.05 -15.16
C ASP A 794 -8.95 0.55 -15.32
N ALA A 795 -9.22 -0.16 -14.23
CA ALA A 795 -9.64 -1.56 -14.28
C ALA A 795 -10.90 -1.73 -15.14
N LYS A 796 -11.88 -0.82 -15.02
CA LYS A 796 -13.13 -0.91 -15.78
C LYS A 796 -12.94 -0.68 -17.28
N LEU A 797 -12.10 0.28 -17.67
CA LEU A 797 -11.71 0.50 -19.06
C LEU A 797 -10.98 -0.74 -19.62
N LEU A 798 -10.08 -1.34 -18.84
CA LEU A 798 -9.34 -2.55 -19.25
C LEU A 798 -10.22 -3.79 -19.37
N GLU A 799 -11.28 -3.92 -18.55
CA GLU A 799 -12.31 -4.97 -18.72
C GLU A 799 -13.00 -4.85 -20.09
N GLY A 800 -13.34 -3.62 -20.51
CA GLY A 800 -13.89 -3.33 -21.83
C GLY A 800 -12.91 -3.58 -22.97
N VAL A 801 -11.62 -3.25 -22.78
CA VAL A 801 -10.54 -3.59 -23.73
C VAL A 801 -10.36 -5.10 -23.87
N ALA A 802 -10.45 -5.87 -22.79
CA ALA A 802 -10.33 -7.33 -22.83
C ALA A 802 -11.50 -7.99 -23.59
N ALA A 803 -12.74 -7.51 -23.39
CA ALA A 803 -13.86 -7.92 -24.23
C ALA A 803 -13.65 -7.53 -25.71
N ALA A 804 -13.06 -6.36 -25.99
CA ALA A 804 -12.74 -5.91 -27.35
C ALA A 804 -11.65 -6.75 -28.04
N SER A 805 -10.59 -7.18 -27.33
CA SER A 805 -9.56 -8.05 -27.91
C SER A 805 -10.08 -9.45 -28.24
N ALA A 806 -11.05 -9.96 -27.48
CA ALA A 806 -11.83 -11.16 -27.84
C ALA A 806 -12.89 -10.92 -28.94
N LYS A 807 -12.93 -9.74 -29.57
CA LYS A 807 -13.93 -9.30 -30.56
C LYS A 807 -15.38 -9.33 -30.07
N LYS A 808 -15.62 -9.40 -28.77
CA LYS A 808 -16.96 -9.41 -28.15
C LYS A 808 -17.54 -7.99 -28.08
N ARG A 809 -17.87 -7.44 -29.24
CA ARG A 809 -18.33 -6.05 -29.45
C ARG A 809 -19.36 -5.58 -28.42
N ASP A 810 -20.48 -6.31 -28.28
CA ASP A 810 -21.60 -5.91 -27.41
C ASP A 810 -21.23 -5.98 -25.93
N GLU A 811 -20.37 -6.93 -25.54
CA GLU A 811 -19.85 -7.02 -24.18
C GLU A 811 -18.92 -5.83 -23.87
N ALA A 812 -18.01 -5.48 -24.79
CA ALA A 812 -17.12 -4.33 -24.66
C ALA A 812 -17.93 -3.02 -24.53
N PHE A 813 -18.93 -2.80 -25.39
CA PHE A 813 -19.74 -1.58 -25.36
C PHE A 813 -20.55 -1.46 -24.05
N ARG A 814 -21.13 -2.57 -23.57
CA ARG A 814 -21.79 -2.65 -22.25
C ARG A 814 -20.86 -2.28 -21.09
N LEU A 815 -19.57 -2.59 -21.22
CA LEU A 815 -18.56 -2.30 -20.20
C LEU A 815 -18.07 -0.84 -20.24
N PHE A 816 -17.92 -0.24 -21.42
CA PHE A 816 -17.52 1.16 -21.59
C PHE A 816 -18.65 2.17 -21.33
N TYR A 817 -19.90 1.85 -21.71
CA TYR A 817 -21.04 2.77 -21.63
C TYR A 817 -21.22 3.48 -20.26
N PRO A 818 -21.24 2.80 -19.10
CA PRO A 818 -21.42 3.49 -17.81
C PRO A 818 -20.19 4.30 -17.36
N VAL A 819 -19.01 4.05 -17.96
CA VAL A 819 -17.81 4.88 -17.78
C VAL A 819 -17.93 6.16 -18.62
N LEU A 820 -18.32 6.03 -19.90
CA LEU A 820 -18.55 7.14 -20.82
C LEU A 820 -19.61 8.12 -20.27
N GLU A 821 -20.69 7.62 -19.67
CA GLU A 821 -21.74 8.47 -19.09
C GLU A 821 -21.36 9.11 -17.75
N ALA A 822 -20.27 8.67 -17.09
CA ALA A 822 -19.83 9.20 -15.80
C ALA A 822 -20.90 9.17 -14.67
N ARG A 823 -21.72 8.12 -14.61
CA ARG A 823 -22.72 7.94 -13.54
C ARG A 823 -22.10 7.43 -12.23
N GLU A 824 -21.22 6.43 -12.35
CA GLU A 824 -20.62 5.75 -11.20
C GLU A 824 -19.17 6.21 -10.95
N TRP A 825 -18.41 6.47 -12.02
CA TRP A 825 -17.03 6.95 -11.99
C TRP A 825 -16.92 8.45 -12.28
N ASP A 826 -15.94 9.10 -11.67
CA ASP A 826 -15.59 10.51 -11.92
C ASP A 826 -14.64 10.59 -13.14
N PRO A 827 -15.04 11.28 -14.23
CA PRO A 827 -14.32 11.27 -15.50
C PRO A 827 -13.01 12.07 -15.44
N LEU A 828 -12.71 12.75 -14.32
CA LEU A 828 -11.43 13.38 -14.05
C LEU A 828 -10.57 12.58 -13.03
N ARG A 829 -10.98 11.36 -12.67
CA ARG A 829 -10.31 10.49 -11.68
C ARG A 829 -10.20 9.04 -12.16
N LEU A 830 -9.14 8.77 -12.93
CA LEU A 830 -8.87 7.43 -13.49
C LEU A 830 -8.65 6.33 -12.43
N ALA A 831 -7.87 6.65 -11.38
CA ALA A 831 -7.61 5.78 -10.24
C ALA A 831 -7.09 6.61 -9.05
N PRO A 832 -7.35 6.19 -7.80
CA PRO A 832 -6.60 6.61 -6.63
C PRO A 832 -5.11 6.29 -6.80
N ARG A 833 -4.23 7.24 -6.44
CA ARG A 833 -2.76 7.10 -6.51
C ARG A 833 -2.13 8.08 -5.52
N PRO A 834 -1.15 7.67 -4.68
CA PRO A 834 -0.44 8.57 -3.77
C PRO A 834 0.43 9.58 -4.55
N ALA A 835 0.78 10.71 -3.91
CA ALA A 835 1.50 11.80 -4.56
C ALA A 835 2.99 11.49 -4.79
N LEU A 836 3.59 10.73 -3.88
CA LEU A 836 4.91 10.11 -4.00
C LEU A 836 4.75 8.61 -3.72
N SER A 837 5.50 7.77 -4.43
CA SER A 837 5.38 6.30 -4.37
C SER A 837 6.71 5.61 -4.68
N ARG A 838 7.04 4.56 -3.92
CA ARG A 838 8.09 3.59 -4.33
C ARG A 838 7.64 2.74 -5.52
N PHE A 839 6.34 2.49 -5.63
CA PHE A 839 5.68 1.83 -6.76
C PHE A 839 5.20 2.87 -7.78
N TRP A 840 6.12 3.49 -8.52
CA TRP A 840 5.78 4.59 -9.44
C TRP A 840 5.16 4.13 -10.76
N LEU A 841 3.98 4.68 -11.06
CA LEU A 841 3.32 4.67 -12.36
C LEU A 841 2.89 6.10 -12.72
N ARG A 842 3.19 6.54 -13.96
CA ARG A 842 2.73 7.80 -14.55
C ARG A 842 1.18 7.81 -14.62
N PRO A 843 0.53 8.99 -14.72
CA PRO A 843 -0.88 9.04 -15.12
C PRO A 843 -1.06 8.30 -16.45
N GLY A 844 -2.03 7.38 -16.54
CA GLY A 844 -2.32 6.63 -17.77
C GLY A 844 -1.48 5.36 -18.00
N ASP A 845 -0.41 5.09 -17.23
CA ASP A 845 0.48 3.92 -17.46
C ASP A 845 -0.27 2.58 -17.51
N THR A 846 -1.30 2.38 -16.67
CA THR A 846 -2.09 1.13 -16.67
C THR A 846 -2.86 0.90 -17.98
N LEU A 847 -2.97 1.92 -18.84
CA LEU A 847 -3.62 1.86 -20.15
C LEU A 847 -2.64 1.84 -21.34
N LEU A 848 -1.31 1.83 -21.14
CA LEU A 848 -0.34 1.76 -22.25
C LEU A 848 -0.24 0.36 -22.86
N GLY A 849 -0.12 0.22 -24.18
CA GLY A 849 0.06 -1.05 -24.89
C GLY A 849 -1.24 -1.69 -25.41
N VAL A 850 -2.39 -1.05 -25.17
CA VAL A 850 -3.73 -1.50 -25.64
C VAL A 850 -4.34 -0.58 -26.72
N GLU A 851 -3.48 0.12 -27.46
CA GLU A 851 -3.85 1.08 -28.50
C GLU A 851 -4.57 0.43 -29.69
N ASN A 852 -5.63 1.08 -30.16
CA ASN A 852 -6.47 0.68 -31.31
C ASN A 852 -7.27 -0.62 -31.14
N VAL A 853 -7.19 -1.29 -29.98
CA VAL A 853 -7.92 -2.54 -29.70
C VAL A 853 -9.43 -2.33 -29.77
N VAL A 854 -9.93 -1.20 -29.26
CA VAL A 854 -11.37 -0.89 -29.25
C VAL A 854 -11.80 -0.39 -30.63
N LYS A 855 -10.98 0.45 -31.27
CA LYS A 855 -11.20 0.92 -32.65
C LYS A 855 -11.31 -0.23 -33.66
N ALA A 856 -10.58 -1.33 -33.44
CA ALA A 856 -10.60 -2.51 -34.31
C ALA A 856 -11.94 -3.29 -34.32
N LEU A 857 -12.92 -2.90 -33.50
CA LEU A 857 -14.30 -3.41 -33.56
C LEU A 857 -15.17 -2.77 -34.65
N GLY A 858 -14.66 -1.73 -35.36
CA GLY A 858 -15.41 -0.98 -36.35
C GLY A 858 -15.18 -1.44 -37.79
N ASP A 859 -16.19 -2.08 -38.39
CA ASP A 859 -16.14 -2.61 -39.76
C ASP A 859 -16.50 -1.58 -40.85
N ARG A 860 -16.98 -0.38 -40.48
CA ARG A 860 -17.52 0.62 -41.43
C ARG A 860 -17.22 2.07 -41.03
N PRO A 861 -17.13 3.01 -42.00
CA PRO A 861 -16.90 4.44 -41.71
C PRO A 861 -18.00 5.11 -40.87
N GLU A 862 -19.24 4.62 -40.95
CA GLU A 862 -20.38 5.20 -40.22
C GLU A 862 -20.41 4.76 -38.74
N ASP A 863 -19.58 3.78 -38.35
CA ASP A 863 -19.61 3.16 -37.04
C ASP A 863 -18.79 3.95 -36.00
N VAL A 864 -19.41 4.98 -35.44
CA VAL A 864 -18.77 5.90 -34.49
C VAL A 864 -18.55 5.32 -33.09
N GLN A 865 -19.19 4.20 -32.71
CA GLN A 865 -19.11 3.65 -31.35
C GLN A 865 -17.68 3.17 -30.98
N PRO A 866 -17.00 2.33 -31.79
CA PRO A 866 -15.59 1.99 -31.61
C PRO A 866 -14.66 3.21 -31.50
N LEU A 867 -14.89 4.25 -32.30
CA LEU A 867 -14.08 5.48 -32.28
C LEU A 867 -14.27 6.27 -30.99
N LEU A 868 -15.51 6.33 -30.47
CA LEU A 868 -15.83 7.03 -29.22
C LEU A 868 -15.22 6.34 -28.00
N TYR A 869 -15.29 5.01 -27.91
CA TYR A 869 -14.69 4.26 -26.81
C TYR A 869 -13.17 4.18 -26.90
N GLU A 870 -12.59 4.09 -28.10
CA GLU A 870 -11.14 4.28 -28.28
C GLU A 870 -10.72 5.68 -27.80
N ALA A 871 -11.46 6.73 -28.14
CA ALA A 871 -11.15 8.09 -27.71
C ALA A 871 -11.23 8.28 -26.20
N LEU A 872 -12.18 7.60 -25.53
CA LEU A 872 -12.27 7.53 -24.07
C LEU A 872 -10.99 6.92 -23.47
N VAL A 873 -10.51 5.79 -24.02
CA VAL A 873 -9.23 5.20 -23.62
C VAL A 873 -8.07 6.19 -23.86
N ARG A 874 -8.01 6.88 -25.01
CA ARG A 874 -6.97 7.89 -25.29
C ARG A 874 -6.98 9.07 -24.34
N PHE A 875 -8.17 9.57 -23.99
CA PHE A 875 -8.34 10.65 -23.03
C PHE A 875 -7.74 10.30 -21.66
N HIS A 876 -7.93 9.05 -21.22
CA HIS A 876 -7.41 8.53 -19.96
C HIS A 876 -5.95 8.03 -20.01
N GLN A 877 -5.45 7.59 -21.17
CA GLN A 877 -4.01 7.42 -21.42
C GLN A 877 -3.24 8.75 -21.32
N GLY A 878 -3.92 9.88 -21.57
CA GLY A 878 -3.30 11.21 -21.67
C GLY A 878 -2.97 11.64 -23.11
N ASP A 879 -3.22 10.79 -24.12
CA ASP A 879 -3.12 11.15 -25.53
C ASP A 879 -4.33 12.00 -25.96
N ARG A 880 -4.33 13.26 -25.50
CA ARG A 880 -5.40 14.21 -25.79
C ARG A 880 -5.46 14.62 -27.26
N GLN A 881 -4.36 14.50 -28.01
CA GLN A 881 -4.33 14.82 -29.44
C GLN A 881 -5.00 13.74 -30.29
N THR A 882 -4.83 12.45 -29.95
CA THR A 882 -5.58 11.38 -30.62
C THR A 882 -7.02 11.31 -30.10
N ALA A 883 -7.25 11.56 -28.81
CA ALA A 883 -8.61 11.65 -28.26
C ALA A 883 -9.44 12.73 -28.99
N GLU A 884 -8.94 13.97 -29.10
CA GLU A 884 -9.66 15.06 -29.79
C GLU A 884 -9.90 14.74 -31.27
N ARG A 885 -8.92 14.16 -31.98
CA ARG A 885 -9.09 13.73 -33.39
C ARG A 885 -10.20 12.69 -33.55
N LEU A 886 -10.21 11.65 -32.69
CA LEU A 886 -11.24 10.61 -32.74
C LEU A 886 -12.63 11.17 -32.37
N LEU A 887 -12.72 12.00 -31.32
CA LEU A 887 -13.97 12.66 -30.92
C LEU A 887 -14.48 13.64 -32.00
N HIS A 888 -13.58 14.28 -32.74
CA HIS A 888 -13.95 15.11 -33.89
C HIS A 888 -14.58 14.25 -34.99
N SER A 889 -13.94 13.14 -35.39
CA SER A 889 -14.51 12.22 -36.40
C SER A 889 -15.85 11.61 -35.98
N VAL A 890 -16.04 11.32 -34.67
CA VAL A 890 -17.35 10.91 -34.12
C VAL A 890 -18.41 11.98 -34.34
N VAL A 891 -18.08 13.25 -34.13
CA VAL A 891 -18.98 14.40 -34.32
C VAL A 891 -19.25 14.69 -35.81
N ASP A 892 -18.26 14.49 -36.69
CA ASP A 892 -18.41 14.76 -38.13
C ASP A 892 -19.36 13.77 -38.80
N VAL A 893 -19.33 12.50 -38.36
CA VAL A 893 -20.23 11.43 -38.83
C VAL A 893 -21.56 11.45 -38.06
N ASN A 894 -21.54 11.72 -36.76
CA ASN A 894 -22.72 11.86 -35.91
C ASN A 894 -22.67 13.13 -35.06
N ALA A 895 -23.22 14.22 -35.60
CA ALA A 895 -23.31 15.51 -34.92
C ALA A 895 -24.12 15.47 -33.60
N ASN A 896 -24.94 14.43 -33.38
CA ASN A 896 -25.77 14.23 -32.20
C ASN A 896 -25.13 13.27 -31.16
N SER A 897 -23.84 13.47 -30.86
CA SER A 897 -23.17 12.85 -29.71
C SER A 897 -22.81 13.90 -28.66
N GLY A 898 -23.67 14.04 -27.65
CA GLY A 898 -23.42 14.87 -26.47
C GLY A 898 -22.26 14.34 -25.63
N SER A 899 -22.12 13.02 -25.52
CA SER A 899 -20.94 12.37 -24.92
C SER A 899 -19.63 12.78 -25.61
N ALA A 900 -19.56 12.75 -26.94
CA ALA A 900 -18.35 13.20 -27.65
C ALA A 900 -18.05 14.69 -27.40
N GLN A 901 -19.06 15.56 -27.52
CA GLN A 901 -18.91 17.00 -27.26
C GLN A 901 -18.46 17.28 -25.81
N ALA A 902 -18.90 16.48 -24.83
CA ALA A 902 -18.51 16.62 -23.43
C ALA A 902 -17.01 16.33 -23.21
N TYR A 903 -16.48 15.24 -23.76
CA TYR A 903 -15.05 14.94 -23.64
C TYR A 903 -14.18 15.93 -24.42
N ARG A 904 -14.64 16.42 -25.60
CA ARG A 904 -13.98 17.54 -26.30
C ARG A 904 -13.95 18.81 -25.46
N ALA A 905 -15.05 19.12 -24.74
CA ALA A 905 -15.08 20.24 -23.80
C ALA A 905 -14.08 20.06 -22.64
N LEU A 906 -13.92 18.85 -22.08
CA LEU A 906 -12.90 18.58 -21.05
C LEU A 906 -11.46 18.75 -21.59
N ILE A 907 -11.18 18.30 -22.82
CA ILE A 907 -9.88 18.57 -23.48
C ILE A 907 -9.66 20.07 -23.68
N ALA A 908 -10.68 20.78 -24.17
CA ALA A 908 -10.63 22.22 -24.40
C ALA A 908 -10.43 23.01 -23.09
N LEU A 909 -11.00 22.57 -21.96
CA LEU A 909 -10.80 23.18 -20.64
C LEU A 909 -9.35 23.05 -20.16
N GLU A 910 -8.75 21.88 -20.30
CA GLU A 910 -7.34 21.65 -19.94
C GLU A 910 -6.39 22.47 -20.82
N ALA A 911 -6.71 22.57 -22.11
CA ALA A 911 -6.02 23.45 -23.07
C ALA A 911 -6.35 24.95 -22.90
N LYS A 912 -7.23 25.33 -21.95
CA LYS A 912 -7.72 26.71 -21.72
C LYS A 912 -8.30 27.38 -22.97
N SER A 913 -8.88 26.60 -23.87
CA SER A 913 -9.46 27.06 -25.13
C SER A 913 -10.83 27.72 -24.91
N PRO A 914 -11.11 28.89 -25.51
CA PRO A 914 -12.41 29.56 -25.40
C PRO A 914 -13.56 28.75 -26.03
N GLN A 915 -13.25 27.72 -26.83
CA GLN A 915 -14.25 26.81 -27.41
C GLN A 915 -14.90 25.89 -26.37
N ALA A 916 -14.28 25.74 -25.18
CA ALA A 916 -14.73 24.84 -24.11
C ALA A 916 -16.21 25.01 -23.75
N ARG A 917 -16.68 26.26 -23.58
CA ARG A 917 -18.08 26.56 -23.27
C ARG A 917 -19.02 26.13 -24.39
N GLY A 918 -18.73 26.52 -25.63
CA GLY A 918 -19.56 26.16 -26.78
C GLY A 918 -19.63 24.64 -27.02
N LEU A 919 -18.56 23.90 -26.71
CA LEU A 919 -18.56 22.43 -26.72
C LEU A 919 -19.47 21.86 -25.61
N ALA A 920 -19.36 22.37 -24.38
CA ALA A 920 -20.17 21.91 -23.26
C ALA A 920 -21.67 22.27 -23.36
N GLU A 921 -21.99 23.47 -23.86
CA GLU A 921 -23.36 23.90 -24.12
C GLU A 921 -24.01 23.04 -25.21
N ARG A 922 -23.27 22.66 -26.25
CA ARG A 922 -23.70 21.62 -27.20
C ARG A 922 -23.92 20.28 -26.51
N ALA A 923 -22.96 19.81 -25.70
CA ALA A 923 -23.05 18.53 -25.01
C ALA A 923 -24.35 18.38 -24.19
N VAL A 924 -24.68 19.38 -23.37
CA VAL A 924 -25.91 19.42 -22.56
C VAL A 924 -27.15 19.67 -23.42
N GLY A 925 -27.02 20.41 -24.53
CA GLY A 925 -28.10 20.63 -25.49
C GLY A 925 -28.59 19.35 -26.17
N LEU A 926 -27.64 18.47 -26.54
CA LEU A 926 -27.91 17.16 -27.16
C LEU A 926 -28.36 16.13 -26.11
N GLU A 927 -27.58 15.94 -25.03
CA GLU A 927 -27.81 14.90 -24.02
C GLU A 927 -28.04 15.50 -22.62
N ARG A 928 -29.20 16.15 -22.41
CA ARG A 928 -29.55 16.85 -21.15
C ARG A 928 -29.41 16.00 -19.87
N GLY A 929 -29.50 14.69 -19.97
CA GLY A 929 -29.41 13.75 -18.85
C GLY A 929 -27.98 13.38 -18.43
N LEU A 930 -26.97 13.71 -19.24
CA LEU A 930 -25.62 13.16 -19.16
C LEU A 930 -24.74 13.85 -18.08
N PRO A 931 -24.27 13.13 -17.04
CA PRO A 931 -23.41 13.69 -15.99
C PRO A 931 -22.14 14.37 -16.50
N VAL A 932 -21.39 13.75 -17.42
CA VAL A 932 -20.14 14.34 -17.95
C VAL A 932 -20.36 15.64 -18.73
N ALA A 933 -21.50 15.81 -19.41
CA ALA A 933 -21.86 17.06 -20.05
C ALA A 933 -22.21 18.15 -19.03
N ARG A 934 -22.97 17.82 -17.97
CA ARG A 934 -23.30 18.76 -16.89
C ARG A 934 -22.04 19.21 -16.14
N LEU A 935 -21.11 18.28 -15.89
CA LEU A 935 -19.79 18.56 -15.32
C LEU A 935 -18.99 19.52 -16.22
N SER A 936 -18.82 19.20 -17.51
CA SER A 936 -18.03 20.03 -18.42
C SER A 936 -18.62 21.43 -18.59
N LEU A 937 -19.94 21.57 -18.57
CA LEU A 937 -20.63 22.87 -18.60
C LEU A 937 -20.39 23.68 -17.31
N GLY A 938 -20.52 23.04 -16.14
CA GLY A 938 -20.23 23.68 -14.86
C GLY A 938 -18.76 24.10 -14.71
N LEU A 939 -17.83 23.30 -15.24
CA LEU A 939 -16.41 23.64 -15.29
C LEU A 939 -16.12 24.82 -16.23
N ALA A 940 -16.76 24.86 -17.41
CA ALA A 940 -16.60 25.97 -18.36
C ALA A 940 -17.17 27.29 -17.84
N GLN A 941 -18.37 27.25 -17.26
CA GLN A 941 -18.98 28.42 -16.61
C GLN A 941 -18.14 28.92 -15.43
N ALA A 942 -17.49 28.01 -14.67
CA ALA A 942 -16.56 28.40 -13.61
C ALA A 942 -15.27 29.04 -14.16
N ALA A 943 -14.76 28.60 -15.32
CA ALA A 943 -13.61 29.22 -15.99
C ALA A 943 -13.94 30.63 -16.50
N ASP A 944 -15.15 30.83 -17.05
CA ASP A 944 -15.71 32.12 -17.46
C ASP A 944 -16.03 33.06 -16.27
N ARG A 945 -15.89 32.60 -15.03
CA ARG A 945 -16.27 33.29 -13.78
C ARG A 945 -17.78 33.50 -13.59
N ASP A 946 -18.62 32.77 -14.32
CA ASP A 946 -20.07 32.73 -14.14
C ASP A 946 -20.43 31.81 -12.95
N VAL A 947 -20.01 32.23 -11.74
CA VAL A 947 -20.09 31.43 -10.51
C VAL A 947 -21.51 30.93 -10.23
N ALA A 948 -22.51 31.80 -10.39
CA ALA A 948 -23.89 31.48 -10.04
C ALA A 948 -24.53 30.45 -10.98
N VAL A 949 -24.23 30.48 -12.29
CA VAL A 949 -24.70 29.44 -13.22
C VAL A 949 -23.85 28.17 -13.05
N ALA A 950 -22.52 28.30 -12.91
CA ALA A 950 -21.61 27.18 -12.70
C ALA A 950 -22.01 26.30 -11.52
N MET A 951 -22.32 26.91 -10.35
CA MET A 951 -22.78 26.17 -9.17
C MET A 951 -24.06 25.37 -9.43
N ARG A 952 -25.01 25.89 -10.21
CA ARG A 952 -26.24 25.17 -10.58
C ARG A 952 -25.98 24.01 -11.54
N SER A 953 -25.10 24.21 -12.53
CA SER A 953 -24.68 23.15 -13.46
C SER A 953 -23.95 22.02 -12.73
N LEU A 954 -23.01 22.34 -11.84
CA LEU A 954 -22.29 21.38 -11.00
C LEU A 954 -23.24 20.62 -10.05
N GLN A 955 -24.18 21.31 -9.40
CA GLN A 955 -25.21 20.65 -8.59
C GLN A 955 -26.04 19.69 -9.44
N SER A 956 -26.45 20.09 -10.65
CA SER A 956 -27.21 19.22 -11.55
C SER A 956 -26.43 17.97 -12.01
N ALA A 957 -25.10 18.00 -12.00
CA ALA A 957 -24.29 16.80 -12.20
C ALA A 957 -24.36 15.88 -10.97
N LEU A 958 -24.22 16.45 -9.76
CA LEU A 958 -24.30 15.72 -8.48
C LEU A 958 -25.67 15.12 -8.19
N ASP A 959 -26.76 15.74 -8.68
CA ASP A 959 -28.13 15.22 -8.58
C ASP A 959 -28.31 13.87 -9.31
N VAL A 960 -27.41 13.51 -10.24
CA VAL A 960 -27.40 12.24 -10.99
C VAL A 960 -26.20 11.37 -10.63
N ALA A 961 -25.04 11.97 -10.38
CA ALA A 961 -23.78 11.30 -10.05
C ALA A 961 -23.20 11.81 -8.70
N PRO A 962 -23.85 11.49 -7.56
CA PRO A 962 -23.49 12.06 -6.24
C PRO A 962 -22.11 11.62 -5.71
N LYS A 963 -21.46 10.63 -6.35
CA LYS A 963 -20.07 10.23 -6.07
C LYS A 963 -19.02 11.10 -6.78
N MET A 964 -19.39 11.94 -7.75
CA MET A 964 -18.45 12.67 -8.60
C MET A 964 -17.61 13.69 -7.80
N LEU A 965 -16.37 13.33 -7.49
CA LEU A 965 -15.50 14.12 -6.59
C LEU A 965 -15.05 15.43 -7.23
N SER A 966 -14.88 15.46 -8.55
CA SER A 966 -14.56 16.66 -9.34
C SER A 966 -15.67 17.71 -9.25
N ALA A 967 -16.94 17.32 -9.39
CA ALA A 967 -18.08 18.21 -9.20
C ALA A 967 -18.21 18.69 -7.74
N GLN A 968 -18.06 17.79 -6.75
CA GLN A 968 -18.07 18.18 -5.32
C GLN A 968 -16.95 19.20 -5.00
N THR A 969 -15.73 18.94 -5.48
CA THR A 969 -14.55 19.77 -5.21
C THR A 969 -14.64 21.13 -5.92
N LYS A 970 -15.13 21.17 -7.18
CA LYS A 970 -15.34 22.44 -7.89
C LYS A 970 -16.46 23.26 -7.26
N LEU A 971 -17.56 22.62 -6.82
CA LEU A 971 -18.62 23.31 -6.11
C LEU A 971 -18.11 23.89 -4.78
N ALA A 972 -17.29 23.14 -4.04
CA ALA A 972 -16.64 23.64 -2.83
C ALA A 972 -15.67 24.81 -3.10
N GLU A 973 -14.87 24.75 -4.18
CA GLU A 973 -13.99 25.84 -4.61
C GLU A 973 -14.77 27.15 -4.83
N LEU A 974 -15.92 27.08 -5.51
CA LEU A 974 -16.80 28.23 -5.73
C LEU A 974 -17.46 28.73 -4.43
N LEU A 975 -17.67 27.84 -3.45
CA LEU A 975 -18.19 28.18 -2.12
C LEU A 975 -17.14 28.77 -1.15
N VAL A 976 -15.83 28.61 -1.40
CA VAL A 976 -14.76 29.07 -0.48
C VAL A 976 -14.92 30.54 -0.07
N ALA A 977 -15.31 31.42 -0.99
CA ALA A 977 -15.42 32.86 -0.74
C ALA A 977 -16.72 33.28 -0.03
N SER A 978 -17.81 32.53 -0.19
CA SER A 978 -19.15 32.91 0.29
C SER A 978 -19.63 32.08 1.49
N LYS A 979 -19.16 30.83 1.60
CA LYS A 979 -19.49 29.87 2.67
C LYS A 979 -18.30 28.96 3.01
N PRO A 980 -17.18 29.48 3.55
CA PRO A 980 -15.98 28.69 3.81
C PRO A 980 -16.22 27.45 4.70
N LYS A 981 -17.19 27.51 5.63
CA LYS A 981 -17.58 26.36 6.48
C LYS A 981 -18.30 25.24 5.69
N GLU A 982 -19.15 25.59 4.73
CA GLU A 982 -19.82 24.63 3.85
C GLU A 982 -18.82 24.01 2.86
N ALA A 983 -17.93 24.84 2.30
CA ALA A 983 -16.82 24.38 1.46
C ALA A 983 -15.91 23.39 2.22
N ARG A 984 -15.45 23.73 3.43
CA ARG A 984 -14.61 22.86 4.26
C ARG A 984 -15.27 21.51 4.51
N ALA A 985 -16.55 21.47 4.91
CA ALA A 985 -17.26 20.22 5.17
C ALA A 985 -17.38 19.33 3.92
N VAL A 986 -17.58 19.91 2.72
CA VAL A 986 -17.58 19.16 1.46
C VAL A 986 -16.18 18.63 1.12
N LEU A 987 -15.12 19.42 1.33
CA LEU A 987 -13.75 19.03 1.04
C LEU A 987 -13.23 17.94 2.01
N GLU A 988 -13.52 18.05 3.31
CA GLU A 988 -13.21 17.01 4.30
C GLU A 988 -13.94 15.70 3.97
N LYS A 989 -15.19 15.77 3.49
CA LYS A 989 -15.92 14.61 2.97
C LYS A 989 -15.27 14.02 1.72
N VAL A 990 -14.80 14.83 0.77
CA VAL A 990 -14.08 14.34 -0.43
C VAL A 990 -12.78 13.63 -0.02
N VAL A 991 -11.99 14.21 0.87
CA VAL A 991 -10.76 13.57 1.39
C VAL A 991 -11.07 12.30 2.18
N GLY A 992 -12.19 12.24 2.90
CA GLY A 992 -12.66 11.03 3.58
C GLY A 992 -13.10 9.91 2.62
N LEU A 993 -13.55 10.24 1.40
CA LEU A 993 -13.91 9.27 0.35
C LEU A 993 -12.71 8.87 -0.52
N ASP A 994 -11.77 9.79 -0.75
CA ASP A 994 -10.51 9.54 -1.44
C ASP A 994 -9.38 10.35 -0.80
N PRO A 995 -8.63 9.74 0.14
CA PRO A 995 -7.47 10.35 0.78
C PRO A 995 -6.33 10.70 -0.17
N SER A 996 -6.40 10.32 -1.45
CA SER A 996 -5.44 10.69 -2.49
C SER A 996 -5.98 11.76 -3.46
N TYR A 997 -7.11 12.41 -3.15
CA TYR A 997 -7.72 13.45 -3.98
C TYR A 997 -7.10 14.84 -3.73
N PHE A 998 -5.88 15.04 -4.24
CA PHE A 998 -5.07 16.26 -4.04
C PHE A 998 -5.77 17.60 -4.32
N PRO A 999 -6.68 17.74 -5.32
CA PRO A 999 -7.41 18.99 -5.52
C PRO A 999 -8.21 19.44 -4.29
N ALA A 1000 -8.76 18.50 -3.51
CA ALA A 1000 -9.47 18.82 -2.26
C ALA A 1000 -8.49 19.17 -1.13
N LYS A 1001 -7.37 18.44 -1.00
CA LYS A 1001 -6.30 18.76 -0.03
C LYS A 1001 -5.74 20.17 -0.23
N LYS A 1002 -5.49 20.58 -1.49
CA LYS A 1002 -5.02 21.93 -1.84
C LYS A 1002 -6.01 23.03 -1.46
N LEU A 1003 -7.32 22.76 -1.52
CA LEU A 1003 -8.34 23.72 -1.10
C LEU A 1003 -8.51 23.79 0.42
N LEU A 1004 -8.37 22.67 1.13
CA LEU A 1004 -8.34 22.66 2.61
C LEU A 1004 -7.13 23.42 3.15
N PHE A 1005 -5.93 23.19 2.61
CA PHE A 1005 -4.75 23.95 3.02
C PHE A 1005 -4.88 25.45 2.76
N LYS A 1006 -5.48 25.84 1.62
CA LYS A 1006 -5.81 27.26 1.32
C LYS A 1006 -6.92 27.86 2.18
N LEU A 1007 -7.71 27.05 2.88
CA LEU A 1007 -8.61 27.51 3.94
C LEU A 1007 -7.84 27.63 5.26
N ASP A 1008 -6.97 26.67 5.59
CA ASP A 1008 -6.12 26.74 6.80
C ASP A 1008 -5.19 27.97 6.79
N GLU A 1009 -4.61 28.34 5.65
CA GLU A 1009 -3.79 29.56 5.49
C GLU A 1009 -4.59 30.88 5.59
N ARG A 1010 -5.92 30.85 5.72
CA ARG A 1010 -6.80 32.03 5.82
C ARG A 1010 -7.43 32.26 7.19
N GLY A 1011 -7.49 31.23 8.04
CA GLY A 1011 -8.27 31.21 9.29
C GLY A 1011 -9.74 30.82 9.11
#